data_AF-A0A1E4FS61-F1
#
_entry.id   AF-A0A1E4FS61-F1
#
_cell.length_a   1.000
_cell.length_b   1.000
_cell.length_c   1.000
_cell.angle_alpha   90.00
_cell.angle_beta   90.00
_cell.angle_gamma   90.00
#
_symmetry.space_group_name_H-M   'P 1'
#
loop_
_entity.id
_entity.type
_entity.pdbx_description
1 polymer ?
#
loop_
_entity_poly.entity_id
_entity_poly.type
_entity_poly.pdbx_seq_one_letter_code
_entity_poly.pdbx_strand_id
1 'polypeptide(L)'
;MAVLIAMFVGAAVALAPASLGQAAFESRQQAADRAARTGLAWATARLRSAPDWNATVVNTTIQPDFQIRESEGQVVGWIHEGERWNRFRIRFNWQDGPTSPSDGMNNPAQNWPDFTLVSSNNLRGASPKDIFQANGVGGSVTGSSPVRLKLPENSVLLSIEGTSGSVGLDATGNPTGFVGVPQQRTVEVVMRLSGPNQAVTPAAVMAAGDVALNLENAVTGQLDLAATATQATRLRTKGSLQVSQGGTPNVVSSKGELSANAISNITINGAPSNVGKVAENTGDGFYAIPYSDVKVPTSPALPPAGVYVVNNTGGITYYDMNFAAYQAAKSAGTLPAGTTATIPGIAMNTSGTSPKVRLTATQDLQVTPTGSATDFVIIPDGGAPTSNNQYDYSQATQNVQTYFQVYNTSWLNPPGSAGALPAWNSIFPDLPGVVQINSNRFSWTASNGATAELNTSSNQWTITGGWNTASAMDFAGAIASTLDPSNPNAAQNLTDYNYLAQTSGAPQYNPTAALPASTELIPSELQLTMQDPAGGSLVLKNDTGNLVLGSQVVGNGAALVSGKDIQLLGTSSQLSSTPSGATSLNIYAKGNVLVSTFKLDSTGAADFYKVDFKGVVYSWGNVTINVGDASVPSNKWGTMNMQGALVAFGGDPANPVPGYTGSGSAGKFTFSGKSARIQFDPSFLMGLYENLPQPLSMQIVSWHER
;
A
#
# COMPACT_ATOMS: atom_id res chain seq x y z
N MET A 1 -65.64 -46.74 -13.51
CA MET A 1 -64.34 -46.30 -12.93
C MET A 1 -63.12 -46.72 -13.76
N ALA A 2 -62.93 -47.99 -14.13
CA ALA A 2 -61.70 -48.46 -14.80
C ALA A 2 -61.25 -47.64 -16.04
N VAL A 3 -62.17 -47.27 -16.93
CA VAL A 3 -61.87 -46.44 -18.13
C VAL A 3 -61.30 -45.07 -17.77
N LEU A 4 -61.81 -44.45 -16.69
CA LEU A 4 -61.38 -43.13 -16.24
C LEU A 4 -59.96 -43.17 -15.67
N ILE A 5 -59.64 -44.22 -14.91
CA ILE A 5 -58.29 -44.47 -14.36
C ILE A 5 -57.31 -44.72 -15.51
N ALA A 6 -57.68 -45.52 -16.52
CA ALA A 6 -56.84 -45.78 -17.68
C ALA A 6 -56.54 -44.50 -18.49
N MET A 7 -57.50 -43.59 -18.63
CA MET A 7 -57.29 -42.29 -19.28
C MET A 7 -56.34 -41.38 -18.48
N PHE A 8 -56.47 -41.31 -17.16
CA PHE A 8 -55.54 -40.52 -16.34
C PHE A 8 -54.12 -41.08 -16.32
N VAL A 9 -53.95 -42.40 -16.27
CA VAL A 9 -52.63 -43.05 -16.37
C VAL A 9 -52.03 -42.84 -17.77
N GLY A 10 -52.83 -42.98 -18.83
CA GLY A 10 -52.39 -42.72 -20.21
C GLY A 10 -51.94 -41.27 -20.43
N ALA A 11 -52.69 -40.30 -19.90
CA ALA A 11 -52.32 -38.88 -19.95
C ALA A 11 -51.04 -38.59 -19.16
N ALA A 12 -50.88 -39.16 -17.95
CA ALA A 12 -49.67 -39.00 -17.16
C ALA A 12 -48.41 -39.58 -17.86
N VAL A 13 -48.54 -40.76 -18.49
CA VAL A 13 -47.45 -41.39 -19.27
C VAL A 13 -47.15 -40.61 -20.55
N ALA A 14 -48.15 -39.98 -21.18
CA ALA A 14 -47.94 -39.14 -22.37
C ALA A 14 -47.32 -37.77 -22.05
N LEU A 15 -47.59 -37.21 -20.86
CA LEU A 15 -47.06 -35.91 -20.42
C LEU A 15 -45.69 -36.00 -19.72
N ALA A 16 -45.36 -37.13 -19.10
CA ALA A 16 -44.10 -37.34 -18.40
C ALA A 16 -42.83 -37.09 -19.27
N PRO A 17 -42.77 -37.49 -20.56
CA PRO A 17 -41.62 -37.16 -21.41
C PRO A 17 -41.43 -35.66 -21.62
N ALA A 18 -42.52 -34.87 -21.66
CA ALA A 18 -42.44 -33.43 -21.82
C ALA A 18 -41.91 -32.75 -20.54
N SER A 19 -42.40 -33.13 -19.36
CA SER A 19 -41.90 -32.58 -18.09
C SER A 19 -40.47 -33.02 -17.77
N LEU A 20 -40.08 -34.25 -18.10
CA LEU A 20 -38.69 -34.73 -17.96
C LEU A 20 -37.76 -34.04 -18.97
N GLY A 21 -38.21 -33.80 -20.20
CA GLY A 21 -37.48 -33.04 -21.21
C GLY A 21 -37.25 -31.59 -20.78
N GLN A 22 -38.27 -30.94 -20.21
CA GLN A 22 -38.18 -29.58 -19.66
C GLN A 22 -37.21 -29.51 -18.47
N ALA A 23 -37.31 -30.42 -17.50
CA ALA A 23 -36.40 -30.45 -16.35
C ALA A 23 -34.92 -30.70 -16.77
N ALA A 24 -34.70 -31.57 -17.77
CA ALA A 24 -33.37 -31.80 -18.33
C ALA A 24 -32.82 -30.59 -19.10
N PHE A 25 -33.69 -29.81 -19.75
CA PHE A 25 -33.35 -28.57 -20.44
C PHE A 25 -32.98 -27.46 -19.44
N GLU A 26 -33.81 -27.21 -18.43
CA GLU A 26 -33.54 -26.26 -17.35
C GLU A 26 -32.23 -26.58 -16.60
N SER A 27 -31.99 -27.87 -16.30
CA SER A 27 -30.74 -28.35 -15.71
C SER A 27 -29.50 -28.00 -16.55
N ARG A 28 -29.58 -28.17 -17.89
CA ARG A 28 -28.47 -27.81 -18.81
C ARG A 28 -28.28 -26.29 -18.92
N GLN A 29 -29.35 -25.51 -18.91
CA GLN A 29 -29.24 -24.05 -18.91
C GLN A 29 -28.56 -23.52 -17.63
N GLN A 30 -28.89 -24.07 -16.46
CA GLN A 30 -28.22 -23.72 -15.20
C GLN A 30 -26.73 -24.11 -15.21
N ALA A 31 -26.39 -25.28 -15.78
CA ALA A 31 -25.00 -25.71 -15.93
C ALA A 31 -24.20 -24.81 -16.90
N ALA A 32 -24.84 -24.36 -17.99
CA ALA A 32 -24.24 -23.38 -18.90
C ALA A 32 -24.03 -22.01 -18.22
N ASP A 33 -24.96 -21.54 -17.39
CA ASP A 33 -24.78 -20.29 -16.61
C ASP A 33 -23.64 -20.42 -15.59
N ARG A 34 -23.55 -21.54 -14.86
CA ARG A 34 -22.42 -21.82 -13.96
C ARG A 34 -21.08 -21.84 -14.69
N ALA A 35 -21.00 -22.49 -15.85
CA ALA A 35 -19.79 -22.49 -16.66
C ALA A 35 -19.38 -21.07 -17.09
N ALA A 36 -20.33 -20.24 -17.52
CA ALA A 36 -20.05 -18.83 -17.84
C ALA A 36 -19.54 -18.04 -16.63
N ARG A 37 -20.09 -18.27 -15.43
CA ARG A 37 -19.61 -17.65 -14.18
C ARG A 37 -18.22 -18.12 -13.77
N THR A 38 -17.88 -19.39 -13.96
CA THR A 38 -16.51 -19.88 -13.74
C THR A 38 -15.53 -19.27 -14.74
N GLY A 39 -15.95 -19.06 -16.00
CA GLY A 39 -15.17 -18.30 -16.98
C GLY A 39 -14.94 -16.84 -16.58
N LEU A 40 -15.95 -16.19 -16.00
CA LEU A 40 -15.83 -14.85 -15.43
C LEU A 40 -14.84 -14.81 -14.25
N ALA A 41 -14.93 -15.78 -13.33
CA ALA A 41 -14.02 -15.91 -12.21
C ALA A 41 -12.57 -16.12 -12.67
N TRP A 42 -12.35 -16.99 -13.66
CA TRP A 42 -11.04 -17.22 -14.26
C TRP A 42 -10.47 -15.95 -14.90
N ALA A 43 -11.23 -15.29 -15.78
CA ALA A 43 -10.79 -14.05 -16.43
C ALA A 43 -10.51 -12.93 -15.43
N THR A 44 -11.30 -12.84 -14.36
CA THR A 44 -11.07 -11.89 -13.26
C THR A 44 -9.76 -12.19 -12.53
N ALA A 45 -9.49 -13.46 -12.21
CA ALA A 45 -8.22 -13.87 -11.60
C ALA A 45 -7.02 -13.56 -12.51
N ARG A 46 -7.13 -13.84 -13.82
CA ARG A 46 -6.09 -13.51 -14.80
C ARG A 46 -5.84 -12.00 -14.87
N LEU A 47 -6.89 -11.17 -14.95
CA LEU A 47 -6.77 -9.70 -14.94
C LEU A 47 -6.24 -9.10 -13.63
N ARG A 48 -6.38 -9.79 -12.49
CA ARG A 48 -5.70 -9.40 -11.24
C ARG A 48 -4.20 -9.72 -11.26
N SER A 49 -3.82 -10.85 -11.86
CA SER A 49 -2.41 -11.27 -11.99
C SER A 49 -1.65 -10.50 -13.07
N ALA A 50 -2.34 -10.22 -14.18
CA ALA A 50 -1.83 -9.54 -15.36
C ALA A 50 -2.95 -8.65 -15.93
N PRO A 51 -3.09 -7.39 -15.46
CA PRO A 51 -4.10 -6.46 -15.98
C PRO A 51 -4.03 -6.11 -17.47
N ASP A 52 -2.95 -6.45 -18.17
CA ASP A 52 -2.84 -6.41 -19.64
C ASP A 52 -3.31 -7.71 -20.33
N TRP A 53 -3.77 -8.69 -19.54
CA TRP A 53 -4.22 -9.99 -20.05
C TRP A 53 -5.34 -9.86 -21.08
N ASN A 54 -5.11 -10.59 -22.16
CA ASN A 54 -5.94 -10.68 -23.34
C ASN A 54 -5.81 -12.07 -23.98
N ALA A 55 -5.38 -13.08 -23.20
CA ALA A 55 -5.16 -14.47 -23.61
C ALA A 55 -4.18 -14.71 -24.79
N THR A 56 -3.24 -13.78 -25.06
CA THR A 56 -2.20 -13.96 -26.10
C THR A 56 -1.13 -14.99 -25.73
N VAL A 57 -0.70 -15.02 -24.46
CA VAL A 57 0.31 -15.95 -23.95
C VAL A 57 -0.29 -17.34 -23.79
N VAL A 58 0.42 -18.37 -24.26
CA VAL A 58 0.02 -19.78 -24.10
C VAL A 58 0.02 -20.15 -22.63
N ASN A 59 -1.13 -20.60 -22.12
CA ASN A 59 -1.26 -21.18 -20.78
C ASN A 59 -2.16 -22.42 -20.86
N THR A 60 -1.71 -23.54 -20.31
CA THR A 60 -2.49 -24.79 -20.27
C THR A 60 -2.49 -25.32 -18.84
N THR A 61 -3.66 -25.40 -18.23
CA THR A 61 -3.89 -26.00 -16.91
C THR A 61 -4.73 -27.26 -17.10
N ILE A 62 -4.27 -28.40 -16.59
CA ILE A 62 -5.01 -29.66 -16.65
C ILE A 62 -5.06 -30.26 -15.25
N GLN A 63 -6.27 -30.41 -14.73
CA GLN A 63 -6.62 -31.11 -13.49
C GLN A 63 -7.77 -32.08 -13.81
N PRO A 64 -8.04 -33.10 -12.97
CA PRO A 64 -9.04 -34.13 -13.26
C PRO A 64 -10.41 -33.57 -13.64
N ASP A 65 -10.91 -32.59 -12.89
CA ASP A 65 -12.24 -31.99 -13.07
C ASP A 65 -12.20 -30.59 -13.72
N PHE A 66 -11.02 -30.11 -14.13
CA PHE A 66 -10.85 -28.72 -14.58
C PHE A 66 -9.70 -28.58 -15.57
N GLN A 67 -9.99 -28.11 -16.78
CA GLN A 67 -9.00 -27.96 -17.85
C GLN A 67 -9.15 -26.59 -18.49
N ILE A 68 -8.06 -25.86 -18.68
CA ILE A 68 -8.06 -24.56 -19.35
C ILE A 68 -6.93 -24.50 -20.37
N ARG A 69 -7.24 -23.91 -21.51
CA ARG A 69 -6.25 -23.51 -22.51
C ARG A 69 -6.47 -22.06 -22.92
N GLU A 70 -5.43 -21.26 -22.78
CA GLU A 70 -5.30 -19.90 -23.31
C GLU A 70 -4.24 -19.90 -24.41
N SER A 71 -4.49 -19.20 -25.51
CA SER A 71 -3.50 -18.93 -26.58
C SER A 71 -4.11 -17.96 -27.60
N GLU A 72 -3.29 -17.16 -28.30
CA GLU A 72 -3.70 -16.42 -29.51
C GLU A 72 -4.94 -15.51 -29.32
N GLY A 73 -5.19 -15.04 -28.10
CA GLY A 73 -6.37 -14.23 -27.77
C GLY A 73 -7.67 -15.03 -27.63
N GLN A 74 -7.56 -16.32 -27.31
CA GLN A 74 -8.67 -17.25 -27.10
C GLN A 74 -8.50 -17.97 -25.76
N VAL A 75 -9.62 -18.27 -25.10
CA VAL A 75 -9.69 -19.11 -23.89
C VAL A 75 -10.77 -20.15 -24.10
N VAL A 76 -10.44 -21.41 -23.83
CA VAL A 76 -11.42 -22.49 -23.66
C VAL A 76 -11.13 -23.16 -22.32
N GLY A 77 -12.13 -23.12 -21.44
CA GLY A 77 -12.13 -23.87 -20.19
C GLY A 77 -13.19 -24.97 -20.20
N TRP A 78 -12.89 -26.09 -19.57
CA TRP A 78 -13.77 -27.22 -19.35
C TRP A 78 -13.83 -27.54 -17.86
N ILE A 79 -15.03 -27.79 -17.36
CA ILE A 79 -15.33 -28.04 -15.95
C ILE A 79 -16.17 -29.30 -15.88
N HIS A 80 -15.78 -30.23 -15.03
CA HIS A 80 -16.51 -31.47 -14.78
C HIS A 80 -17.47 -31.27 -13.59
N GLU A 81 -18.75 -31.50 -13.81
CA GLU A 81 -19.81 -31.47 -12.80
C GLU A 81 -20.49 -32.85 -12.72
N GLY A 82 -19.99 -33.72 -11.84
CA GLY A 82 -20.51 -35.07 -11.63
C GLY A 82 -20.15 -36.03 -12.79
N GLU A 83 -21.08 -36.26 -13.70
CA GLU A 83 -20.90 -37.09 -14.90
C GLU A 83 -20.83 -36.27 -16.21
N ARG A 84 -20.72 -34.94 -16.11
CA ARG A 84 -20.89 -34.04 -17.26
C ARG A 84 -19.76 -33.04 -17.37
N TRP A 85 -19.30 -32.81 -18.60
CA TRP A 85 -18.39 -31.72 -18.93
C TRP A 85 -19.18 -30.51 -19.44
N ASN A 86 -18.98 -29.38 -18.78
CA ASN A 86 -19.41 -28.06 -19.24
C ASN A 86 -18.20 -27.28 -19.76
N ARG A 87 -18.41 -26.32 -20.65
CA ARG A 87 -17.35 -25.49 -21.25
C ARG A 87 -17.61 -24.02 -20.97
N PHE A 88 -16.58 -23.22 -20.82
CA PHE A 88 -16.66 -21.77 -21.04
C PHE A 88 -15.67 -21.32 -22.10
N ARG A 89 -15.97 -20.21 -22.78
CA ARG A 89 -15.14 -19.63 -23.84
C ARG A 89 -15.06 -18.12 -23.69
N ILE A 90 -13.88 -17.57 -23.96
CA ILE A 90 -13.61 -16.13 -23.99
C ILE A 90 -12.73 -15.85 -25.20
N ARG A 91 -13.01 -14.75 -25.90
CA ARG A 91 -12.32 -14.37 -27.12
C ARG A 91 -11.97 -12.89 -27.09
N PHE A 92 -10.71 -12.55 -27.34
CA PHE A 92 -10.23 -11.18 -27.57
C PHE A 92 -9.89 -10.96 -29.05
N ASN A 93 -9.35 -11.98 -29.72
CA ASN A 93 -8.84 -11.92 -31.09
C ASN A 93 -9.97 -11.75 -32.13
N TRP A 94 -9.88 -10.72 -32.97
CA TRP A 94 -10.89 -10.36 -33.98
C TRP A 94 -10.89 -11.27 -35.22
N GLN A 95 -9.80 -12.00 -35.46
CA GLN A 95 -9.56 -12.87 -36.61
C GLN A 95 -9.71 -12.15 -37.97
N ASP A 96 -9.38 -10.85 -38.02
CA ASP A 96 -9.60 -9.98 -39.18
C ASP A 96 -8.47 -10.01 -40.23
N GLY A 97 -7.33 -10.64 -39.93
CA GLY A 97 -6.32 -10.96 -40.94
C GLY A 97 -4.94 -11.38 -40.40
N PRO A 98 -4.09 -12.01 -41.24
CA PRO A 98 -2.73 -12.41 -40.86
C PRO A 98 -1.70 -11.25 -40.91
N THR A 99 -2.08 -10.06 -41.35
CA THR A 99 -1.16 -8.91 -41.57
C THR A 99 -1.82 -7.59 -41.17
N SER A 100 -1.21 -6.89 -40.21
CA SER A 100 -1.73 -5.64 -39.61
C SER A 100 -3.19 -5.74 -39.09
N PRO A 101 -3.52 -6.74 -38.26
CA PRO A 101 -4.86 -6.92 -37.70
C PRO A 101 -5.28 -5.73 -36.82
N SER A 102 -6.56 -5.37 -36.85
CA SER A 102 -7.07 -4.12 -36.26
C SER A 102 -7.08 -4.12 -34.71
N ASP A 103 -7.04 -5.30 -34.10
CA ASP A 103 -6.94 -5.49 -32.66
C ASP A 103 -5.50 -5.72 -32.17
N GLY A 104 -4.54 -5.82 -33.08
CA GLY A 104 -3.14 -6.15 -32.82
C GLY A 104 -2.83 -7.63 -32.61
N MET A 105 -3.74 -8.56 -32.95
CA MET A 105 -3.53 -10.01 -32.81
C MET A 105 -3.61 -10.74 -34.15
N ASN A 106 -2.56 -11.47 -34.51
CA ASN A 106 -2.61 -12.35 -35.69
C ASN A 106 -3.73 -13.39 -35.53
N ASN A 107 -4.39 -13.75 -36.63
CA ASN A 107 -5.36 -14.86 -36.64
C ASN A 107 -4.74 -16.14 -36.02
N PRO A 108 -5.49 -16.89 -35.20
CA PRO A 108 -4.98 -18.07 -34.53
C PRO A 108 -4.64 -19.17 -35.55
N ALA A 109 -3.52 -19.86 -35.34
CA ALA A 109 -3.08 -20.97 -36.20
C ALA A 109 -3.92 -22.23 -35.99
N GLN A 110 -4.59 -22.37 -34.84
CA GLN A 110 -5.54 -23.43 -34.58
C GLN A 110 -6.98 -22.99 -34.88
N ASN A 111 -7.81 -23.90 -35.39
CA ASN A 111 -9.26 -23.72 -35.42
C ASN A 111 -9.82 -23.71 -34.00
N TRP A 112 -10.06 -22.50 -33.46
CA TRP A 112 -10.87 -22.29 -32.28
C TRP A 112 -12.34 -22.25 -32.69
N PRO A 113 -13.27 -22.87 -31.94
CA PRO A 113 -14.67 -22.83 -32.31
C PRO A 113 -15.22 -21.39 -32.25
N ASP A 114 -16.06 -21.00 -33.21
CA ASP A 114 -16.54 -19.63 -33.39
C ASP A 114 -17.34 -19.11 -32.18
N PHE A 115 -17.15 -17.83 -31.87
CA PHE A 115 -17.91 -17.08 -30.89
C PHE A 115 -18.05 -15.63 -31.38
N THR A 116 -19.29 -15.17 -31.59
CA THR A 116 -19.61 -13.91 -32.31
C THR A 116 -19.31 -12.64 -31.50
N LEU A 117 -19.06 -12.77 -30.20
CA LEU A 117 -18.79 -11.64 -29.31
C LEU A 117 -17.30 -11.61 -28.97
N VAL A 118 -16.73 -10.41 -28.97
CA VAL A 118 -15.33 -10.17 -28.64
C VAL A 118 -15.23 -9.36 -27.35
N SER A 119 -14.46 -9.90 -26.41
CA SER A 119 -13.94 -9.22 -25.24
C SER A 119 -12.91 -8.16 -25.67
N SER A 120 -12.69 -7.17 -24.83
CA SER A 120 -11.60 -6.22 -25.05
C SER A 120 -11.09 -5.67 -23.74
N ASN A 121 -9.77 -5.71 -23.58
CA ASN A 121 -9.10 -5.05 -22.48
C ASN A 121 -8.73 -3.62 -22.91
N ASN A 122 -9.35 -2.63 -22.25
CA ASN A 122 -9.10 -1.21 -22.44
C ASN A 122 -8.68 -0.55 -21.10
N LEU A 123 -8.12 -1.32 -20.15
CA LEU A 123 -7.72 -0.81 -18.82
C LEU A 123 -6.66 0.29 -18.90
N ARG A 124 -5.71 0.17 -19.83
CA ARG A 124 -4.71 1.21 -20.13
C ARG A 124 -5.13 2.15 -21.28
N GLY A 125 -6.33 1.97 -21.82
CA GLY A 125 -6.88 2.81 -22.88
C GLY A 125 -7.41 4.11 -22.31
N ALA A 126 -6.91 5.23 -22.81
CA ALA A 126 -7.30 6.59 -22.39
C ALA A 126 -8.31 7.25 -23.35
N SER A 127 -9.03 6.44 -24.11
CA SER A 127 -10.19 6.81 -24.89
C SER A 127 -11.17 5.63 -24.92
N PRO A 128 -12.46 5.88 -25.19
CA PRO A 128 -13.38 4.81 -25.52
C PRO A 128 -12.89 3.98 -26.72
N LYS A 129 -13.12 2.68 -26.68
CA LYS A 129 -12.79 1.73 -27.76
C LYS A 129 -14.08 1.15 -28.35
N ASP A 130 -14.20 1.17 -29.66
CA ASP A 130 -15.35 0.60 -30.36
C ASP A 130 -15.25 -0.94 -30.36
N ILE A 131 -16.32 -1.60 -29.91
CA ILE A 131 -16.43 -3.05 -29.84
C ILE A 131 -17.41 -3.51 -30.91
N PHE A 132 -16.91 -4.34 -31.81
CA PHE A 132 -17.66 -4.85 -32.95
C PHE A 132 -18.35 -6.18 -32.62
N GLN A 133 -19.39 -6.52 -33.39
CA GLN A 133 -19.89 -7.89 -33.46
C GLN A 133 -19.12 -8.66 -34.54
N ALA A 134 -18.53 -9.80 -34.19
CA ALA A 134 -17.70 -10.59 -35.09
C ALA A 134 -18.59 -11.49 -35.98
N ASN A 135 -19.22 -10.86 -36.97
CA ASN A 135 -20.27 -11.41 -37.85
C ASN A 135 -19.76 -11.82 -39.25
N GLY A 136 -18.45 -11.75 -39.51
CA GLY A 136 -17.82 -12.21 -40.73
C GLY A 136 -17.68 -13.73 -40.83
N VAL A 137 -17.02 -14.20 -41.89
CA VAL A 137 -16.72 -15.63 -42.09
C VAL A 137 -15.79 -16.13 -40.97
N GLY A 138 -16.07 -17.32 -40.42
CA GLY A 138 -15.37 -17.84 -39.22
C GLY A 138 -15.62 -17.00 -37.96
N GLY A 139 -16.70 -16.19 -37.96
CA GLY A 139 -16.93 -15.18 -36.93
C GLY A 139 -15.83 -14.13 -36.87
N SER A 140 -15.23 -13.72 -37.99
CA SER A 140 -14.28 -12.59 -38.04
C SER A 140 -14.96 -11.24 -37.78
N VAL A 141 -14.20 -10.25 -37.32
CA VAL A 141 -14.58 -8.83 -37.45
C VAL A 141 -14.13 -8.34 -38.83
N THR A 142 -14.96 -7.52 -39.48
CA THR A 142 -14.68 -6.98 -40.82
C THR A 142 -15.01 -5.49 -40.85
N GLY A 143 -14.60 -4.78 -41.91
CA GLY A 143 -14.94 -3.37 -42.10
C GLY A 143 -16.44 -3.06 -42.22
N SER A 144 -17.31 -4.07 -42.35
CA SER A 144 -18.78 -3.93 -42.32
C SER A 144 -19.43 -4.49 -41.05
N SER A 145 -18.64 -4.97 -40.09
CA SER A 145 -19.14 -5.40 -38.78
C SER A 145 -19.73 -4.21 -38.01
N PRO A 146 -20.92 -4.33 -37.39
CA PRO A 146 -21.51 -3.24 -36.64
C PRO A 146 -20.78 -3.01 -35.31
N VAL A 147 -20.58 -1.74 -34.95
CA VAL A 147 -20.22 -1.36 -33.58
C VAL A 147 -21.40 -1.69 -32.67
N ARG A 148 -21.19 -2.59 -31.72
CA ARG A 148 -22.20 -3.08 -30.79
C ARG A 148 -22.22 -2.27 -29.49
N LEU A 149 -21.05 -1.87 -28.99
CA LEU A 149 -20.92 -0.95 -27.86
C LEU A 149 -19.63 -0.15 -27.94
N LYS A 150 -19.59 1.00 -27.25
CA LYS A 150 -18.35 1.74 -26.99
C LYS A 150 -17.87 1.43 -25.57
N LEU A 151 -16.78 0.70 -25.45
CA LEU A 151 -16.16 0.36 -24.16
C LEU A 151 -15.45 1.61 -23.63
N PRO A 152 -15.77 2.13 -22.43
CA PRO A 152 -15.11 3.32 -21.90
C PRO A 152 -13.60 3.15 -21.74
N GLU A 153 -12.91 4.28 -21.62
CA GLU A 153 -11.54 4.34 -21.12
C GLU A 153 -11.40 3.67 -19.74
N ASN A 154 -10.23 3.07 -19.47
CA ASN A 154 -9.89 2.40 -18.22
C ASN A 154 -10.91 1.32 -17.79
N SER A 155 -11.35 0.48 -18.75
CA SER A 155 -12.31 -0.60 -18.50
C SER A 155 -12.03 -1.87 -19.33
N VAL A 156 -12.61 -3.01 -18.94
CA VAL A 156 -12.59 -4.28 -19.70
C VAL A 156 -14.02 -4.66 -20.07
N LEU A 157 -14.23 -5.09 -21.30
CA LEU A 157 -15.36 -5.95 -21.64
C LEU A 157 -14.90 -7.41 -21.59
N LEU A 158 -15.56 -8.23 -20.78
CA LEU A 158 -15.51 -9.68 -20.91
C LEU A 158 -16.81 -10.18 -21.51
N SER A 159 -16.70 -10.87 -22.64
CA SER A 159 -17.79 -11.62 -23.28
C SER A 159 -17.47 -13.10 -23.11
N ILE A 160 -18.31 -13.83 -22.38
CA ILE A 160 -18.05 -15.21 -21.96
C ILE A 160 -19.24 -16.07 -22.35
N GLU A 161 -18.99 -17.14 -23.10
CA GLU A 161 -19.99 -18.15 -23.42
C GLU A 161 -19.78 -19.38 -22.56
N GLY A 162 -20.74 -19.70 -21.69
CA GLY A 162 -20.89 -21.01 -21.08
C GLY A 162 -21.68 -21.95 -21.99
N THR A 163 -21.31 -23.23 -22.00
CA THR A 163 -21.91 -24.29 -22.82
C THR A 163 -22.10 -25.56 -21.99
N SER A 164 -23.27 -26.20 -22.09
CA SER A 164 -23.55 -27.50 -21.46
C SER A 164 -24.21 -28.45 -22.45
N GLY A 165 -23.81 -29.72 -22.46
CA GLY A 165 -24.31 -30.72 -23.40
C GLY A 165 -23.64 -32.07 -23.22
N SER A 166 -23.97 -33.04 -24.07
CA SER A 166 -23.22 -34.29 -24.16
C SER A 166 -21.86 -34.02 -24.79
N VAL A 167 -20.81 -34.68 -24.32
CA VAL A 167 -19.42 -34.42 -24.73
C VAL A 167 -18.74 -35.72 -25.16
N GLY A 168 -17.97 -35.68 -26.24
CA GLY A 168 -17.11 -36.78 -26.66
C GLY A 168 -15.80 -36.75 -25.89
N LEU A 169 -15.34 -37.89 -25.38
CA LEU A 169 -14.10 -37.99 -24.61
C LEU A 169 -12.98 -38.63 -25.44
N ASP A 170 -11.73 -38.23 -25.20
CA ASP A 170 -10.56 -38.92 -25.73
C ASP A 170 -10.24 -40.20 -24.93
N ALA A 171 -9.22 -40.95 -25.37
CA ALA A 171 -8.79 -42.19 -24.71
C ALA A 171 -8.24 -41.99 -23.27
N THR A 172 -8.00 -40.75 -22.86
CA THR A 172 -7.58 -40.35 -21.51
C THR A 172 -8.71 -39.70 -20.70
N GLY A 173 -9.93 -39.63 -21.25
CA GLY A 173 -11.11 -39.09 -20.57
C GLY A 173 -11.32 -37.58 -20.71
N ASN A 174 -10.51 -36.88 -21.52
CA ASN A 174 -10.63 -35.42 -21.68
C ASN A 174 -11.73 -35.03 -22.68
N PRO A 175 -12.40 -33.88 -22.48
CA PRO A 175 -13.44 -33.39 -23.39
C PRO A 175 -12.87 -32.93 -24.74
N THR A 176 -13.29 -33.59 -25.83
CA THR A 176 -12.89 -33.27 -27.22
C THR A 176 -13.84 -32.30 -27.92
N GLY A 177 -15.10 -32.22 -27.47
CA GLY A 177 -16.14 -31.38 -28.07
C GLY A 177 -17.54 -31.84 -27.71
N PHE A 178 -18.55 -30.98 -27.96
CA PHE A 178 -19.95 -31.35 -27.74
C PHE A 178 -20.48 -32.26 -28.86
N VAL A 179 -21.31 -33.23 -28.49
CA VAL A 179 -22.02 -34.14 -29.39
C VAL A 179 -23.48 -33.70 -29.47
N GLY A 180 -23.94 -33.36 -30.67
CA GLY A 180 -25.27 -32.78 -30.90
C GLY A 180 -25.31 -31.27 -30.61
N VAL A 181 -26.52 -30.73 -30.44
CA VAL A 181 -26.74 -29.29 -30.15
C VAL A 181 -26.62 -29.06 -28.63
N PRO A 182 -25.59 -28.33 -28.15
CA PRO A 182 -25.48 -27.99 -26.74
C PRO A 182 -26.41 -26.82 -26.36
N GLN A 183 -26.62 -26.61 -25.07
CA GLN A 183 -27.21 -25.39 -24.51
C GLN A 183 -26.13 -24.35 -24.27
N GLN A 184 -26.40 -23.09 -24.59
CA GLN A 184 -25.45 -21.98 -24.46
C GLN A 184 -26.02 -20.88 -23.57
N ARG A 185 -25.14 -20.20 -22.83
CA ARG A 185 -25.45 -19.00 -22.04
C ARG A 185 -24.32 -18.00 -22.21
N THR A 186 -24.63 -16.77 -22.56
CA THR A 186 -23.62 -15.70 -22.66
C THR A 186 -23.75 -14.75 -21.49
N VAL A 187 -22.64 -14.50 -20.81
CA VAL A 187 -22.48 -13.45 -19.80
C VAL A 187 -21.55 -12.38 -20.36
N GLU A 188 -22.00 -11.13 -20.32
CA GLU A 188 -21.19 -9.98 -20.70
C GLU A 188 -21.05 -9.02 -19.52
N VAL A 189 -19.80 -8.65 -19.22
CA VAL A 189 -19.47 -7.79 -18.08
C VAL A 189 -18.54 -6.67 -18.54
N VAL A 190 -18.97 -5.43 -18.34
CA VAL A 190 -18.06 -4.27 -18.37
C VAL A 190 -17.54 -4.05 -16.95
N MET A 191 -16.23 -4.18 -16.78
CA MET A 191 -15.53 -3.88 -15.53
C MET A 191 -14.80 -2.55 -15.67
N ARG A 192 -15.16 -1.56 -14.85
CA ARG A 192 -14.51 -0.25 -14.79
C ARG A 192 -13.91 -0.06 -13.40
N LEU A 193 -12.87 0.76 -13.28
CA LEU A 193 -12.41 1.26 -11.99
C LEU A 193 -13.25 2.48 -11.58
N SER A 194 -14.18 2.30 -10.63
CA SER A 194 -15.01 3.38 -10.05
C SER A 194 -15.23 3.15 -8.56
N GLY A 195 -15.42 4.22 -7.79
CA GLY A 195 -15.86 4.12 -6.39
C GLY A 195 -17.37 3.87 -6.25
N PRO A 196 -17.88 3.51 -5.06
CA PRO A 196 -19.31 3.39 -4.81
C PRO A 196 -20.06 4.68 -5.13
N ASN A 197 -20.99 4.59 -6.08
CA ASN A 197 -21.97 5.63 -6.39
C ASN A 197 -21.38 7.00 -6.83
N GLN A 198 -20.12 7.05 -7.23
CA GLN A 198 -19.44 8.27 -7.71
C GLN A 198 -18.63 8.00 -8.98
N ALA A 199 -18.67 8.96 -9.90
CA ALA A 199 -17.68 9.01 -10.98
C ALA A 199 -16.28 9.22 -10.39
N VAL A 200 -15.25 8.71 -11.07
CA VAL A 200 -13.85 8.94 -10.70
C VAL A 200 -13.05 9.26 -11.96
N THR A 201 -12.51 10.47 -12.03
CA THR A 201 -11.55 10.90 -13.04
C THR A 201 -10.18 10.30 -12.74
N PRO A 202 -9.58 9.50 -13.65
CA PRO A 202 -8.33 8.80 -13.38
C PRO A 202 -7.13 9.73 -13.12
N ALA A 203 -6.34 9.41 -12.09
CA ALA A 203 -5.18 10.16 -11.65
C ALA A 203 -4.14 9.26 -10.97
N ALA A 204 -2.86 9.65 -11.02
CA ALA A 204 -1.79 8.95 -10.32
C ALA A 204 -1.77 9.27 -8.82
N VAL A 205 -2.22 10.46 -8.43
CA VAL A 205 -2.33 10.89 -7.03
C VAL A 205 -3.73 11.46 -6.81
N MET A 206 -4.37 11.01 -5.72
CA MET A 206 -5.65 11.52 -5.22
C MET A 206 -5.53 11.75 -3.71
N ALA A 207 -5.82 12.97 -3.24
CA ALA A 207 -5.70 13.36 -1.84
C ALA A 207 -6.93 14.15 -1.36
N ALA A 208 -7.56 13.75 -0.26
CA ALA A 208 -8.69 14.49 0.32
C ALA A 208 -8.21 15.73 1.09
N GLY A 209 -7.02 15.66 1.67
CA GLY A 209 -6.27 16.80 2.19
C GLY A 209 -5.32 17.39 1.14
N ASP A 210 -4.43 18.25 1.59
CA ASP A 210 -3.44 18.92 0.74
C ASP A 210 -2.44 17.96 0.08
N VAL A 211 -1.91 18.39 -1.06
CA VAL A 211 -0.77 17.79 -1.77
C VAL A 211 0.42 18.73 -1.66
N ALA A 212 1.49 18.30 -1.00
CA ALA A 212 2.70 19.08 -0.82
C ALA A 212 3.93 18.29 -1.28
N LEU A 213 4.62 18.78 -2.31
CA LEU A 213 5.88 18.22 -2.81
C LEU A 213 7.01 19.23 -2.63
N ASN A 214 7.96 18.93 -1.75
CA ASN A 214 9.16 19.74 -1.56
C ASN A 214 10.35 19.11 -2.29
N LEU A 215 10.77 19.75 -3.38
CA LEU A 215 11.88 19.30 -4.22
C LEU A 215 13.22 19.82 -3.71
N GLU A 216 14.35 19.33 -4.25
CA GLU A 216 15.67 19.94 -4.00
C GLU A 216 15.69 21.41 -4.51
N ASN A 217 16.31 22.33 -3.76
CA ASN A 217 16.55 23.71 -4.19
C ASN A 217 17.66 23.85 -5.26
N ALA A 218 17.53 23.12 -6.37
CA ALA A 218 18.45 23.16 -7.49
C ALA A 218 17.69 23.01 -8.82
N VAL A 219 18.34 23.38 -9.91
CA VAL A 219 17.80 23.26 -11.28
C VAL A 219 17.44 21.81 -11.64
N THR A 220 18.09 20.83 -11.00
CA THR A 220 17.81 19.38 -11.13
C THR A 220 16.57 18.89 -10.38
N GLY A 221 16.01 19.68 -9.47
CA GLY A 221 14.80 19.31 -8.73
C GLY A 221 13.56 19.53 -9.59
N GLN A 222 12.82 18.48 -9.90
CA GLN A 222 11.64 18.54 -10.77
C GLN A 222 10.61 17.45 -10.45
N LEU A 223 9.34 17.77 -10.68
CA LEU A 223 8.23 16.83 -10.79
C LEU A 223 7.93 16.54 -12.28
N ASP A 224 8.23 15.33 -12.73
CA ASP A 224 7.84 14.83 -14.05
C ASP A 224 6.54 14.04 -13.96
N LEU A 225 5.48 14.56 -14.57
CA LEU A 225 4.22 13.85 -14.76
C LEU A 225 4.33 13.03 -16.04
N ALA A 226 4.98 11.88 -15.94
CA ALA A 226 5.23 10.97 -17.04
C ALA A 226 3.90 10.43 -17.59
N ALA A 227 3.45 11.04 -18.69
CA ALA A 227 2.23 10.67 -19.41
C ALA A 227 2.56 9.78 -20.62
N THR A 228 1.60 8.98 -21.06
CA THR A 228 1.72 8.20 -22.31
C THR A 228 1.07 8.95 -23.46
N ALA A 229 1.28 8.51 -24.70
CA ALA A 229 0.67 9.15 -25.88
C ALA A 229 -0.86 9.22 -25.79
N THR A 230 -1.49 8.25 -25.12
CA THR A 230 -2.93 8.21 -24.89
C THR A 230 -3.29 8.83 -23.54
N GLN A 231 -2.62 8.43 -22.45
CA GLN A 231 -3.04 8.69 -21.07
C GLN A 231 -2.33 9.89 -20.43
N ALA A 232 -3.12 10.84 -19.94
CA ALA A 232 -2.61 11.95 -19.13
C ALA A 232 -2.27 11.49 -17.71
N THR A 233 -1.19 12.03 -17.13
CA THR A 233 -0.87 11.83 -15.71
C THR A 233 -1.37 13.04 -14.91
N ARG A 234 -2.16 12.77 -13.87
CA ARG A 234 -2.80 13.79 -13.03
C ARG A 234 -2.41 13.68 -11.56
N LEU A 235 -2.31 14.83 -10.90
CA LEU A 235 -2.39 14.97 -9.44
C LEU A 235 -3.71 15.68 -9.10
N ARG A 236 -4.50 15.10 -8.20
CA ARG A 236 -5.80 15.63 -7.76
C ARG A 236 -5.84 15.78 -6.25
N THR A 237 -6.37 16.92 -5.78
CA THR A 237 -6.63 17.16 -4.36
C THR A 237 -7.92 17.94 -4.13
N LYS A 238 -8.66 17.60 -3.07
CA LYS A 238 -9.79 18.42 -2.61
C LYS A 238 -9.35 19.68 -1.85
N GLY A 239 -8.07 19.78 -1.47
CA GLY A 239 -7.42 20.90 -0.78
C GLY A 239 -6.54 21.75 -1.68
N SER A 240 -5.35 22.11 -1.20
CA SER A 240 -4.33 22.85 -1.95
C SER A 240 -3.26 21.93 -2.56
N LEU A 241 -2.65 22.37 -3.67
CA LEU A 241 -1.55 21.67 -4.34
C LEU A 241 -0.33 22.57 -4.41
N GLN A 242 0.75 22.19 -3.73
CA GLN A 242 2.01 22.91 -3.72
C GLN A 242 3.15 22.01 -4.23
N VAL A 243 3.90 22.52 -5.20
CA VAL A 243 5.24 22.02 -5.55
C VAL A 243 6.24 23.14 -5.24
N SER A 244 6.98 23.00 -4.15
CA SER A 244 7.98 23.97 -3.69
C SER A 244 9.39 23.61 -4.14
N GLN A 245 10.24 24.63 -4.23
CA GLN A 245 11.65 24.52 -4.68
C GLN A 245 11.74 23.93 -6.11
N GLY A 246 12.87 23.32 -6.46
CA GLY A 246 13.14 22.83 -7.80
C GLY A 246 13.48 23.90 -8.83
N GLY A 247 13.82 23.46 -10.04
CA GLY A 247 14.12 24.30 -11.19
C GLY A 247 12.91 25.10 -11.69
N THR A 248 13.07 25.77 -12.84
CA THR A 248 12.00 26.58 -13.43
C THR A 248 11.82 26.15 -14.90
N PRO A 249 10.73 25.44 -15.26
CA PRO A 249 9.63 25.00 -14.39
C PRO A 249 9.96 23.81 -13.49
N ASN A 250 9.40 23.80 -12.28
CA ASN A 250 9.51 22.65 -11.37
C ASN A 250 8.48 21.53 -11.63
N VAL A 251 7.54 21.73 -12.57
CA VAL A 251 6.62 20.68 -13.05
C VAL A 251 6.64 20.60 -14.57
N VAL A 252 6.80 19.39 -15.11
CA VAL A 252 6.79 19.10 -16.56
C VAL A 252 5.94 17.89 -16.90
N SER A 253 5.50 17.82 -18.15
CA SER A 253 4.89 16.64 -18.76
C SER A 253 4.95 16.71 -20.28
N SER A 254 4.54 15.63 -20.94
CA SER A 254 4.02 15.65 -22.32
C SER A 254 2.50 15.90 -22.35
N LYS A 255 1.76 15.52 -21.30
CA LYS A 255 0.30 15.62 -21.17
C LYS A 255 -0.10 15.51 -19.69
N GLY A 256 0.13 16.57 -18.92
CA GLY A 256 -0.06 16.59 -17.46
C GLY A 256 -1.27 17.40 -17.00
N GLU A 257 -1.75 17.14 -15.79
CA GLU A 257 -2.82 17.93 -15.16
C GLU A 257 -2.60 18.06 -13.65
N LEU A 258 -2.77 19.27 -13.13
CA LEU A 258 -2.82 19.58 -11.70
C LEU A 258 -4.23 20.06 -11.36
N SER A 259 -4.87 19.41 -10.40
CA SER A 259 -6.23 19.71 -9.96
C SER A 259 -6.27 19.93 -8.46
N ALA A 260 -6.82 21.06 -8.03
CA ALA A 260 -6.99 21.45 -6.62
C ALA A 260 -8.34 22.16 -6.43
N ASN A 261 -8.77 22.35 -5.17
CA ASN A 261 -10.06 22.96 -4.81
C ASN A 261 -10.45 24.18 -5.69
N ALA A 262 -9.48 25.06 -5.91
CA ALA A 262 -9.52 26.12 -6.91
C ALA A 262 -8.16 26.23 -7.61
N ILE A 263 -8.13 26.76 -8.83
CA ILE A 263 -6.89 26.99 -9.60
C ILE A 263 -5.91 27.92 -8.84
N SER A 264 -6.43 28.85 -8.04
CA SER A 264 -5.66 29.72 -7.13
C SER A 264 -4.86 28.95 -6.07
N ASN A 265 -5.25 27.72 -5.76
CA ASN A 265 -4.63 26.90 -4.73
C ASN A 265 -3.55 25.97 -5.33
N ILE A 266 -3.14 26.19 -6.59
CA ILE A 266 -2.10 25.45 -7.30
C ILE A 266 -0.81 26.30 -7.39
N THR A 267 0.06 26.12 -6.42
CA THR A 267 1.35 26.83 -6.27
C THR A 267 2.49 25.99 -6.83
N ILE A 268 3.22 26.52 -7.82
CA ILE A 268 4.37 25.87 -8.49
C ILE A 268 5.42 26.94 -8.85
N ASN A 269 6.67 26.53 -9.10
CA ASN A 269 7.74 27.41 -9.54
C ASN A 269 7.81 27.48 -11.08
N GLY A 270 7.46 28.64 -11.64
CA GLY A 270 7.46 28.89 -13.09
C GLY A 270 6.19 28.47 -13.84
N ALA A 271 6.17 28.76 -15.14
CA ALA A 271 5.10 28.32 -16.05
C ALA A 271 5.37 26.87 -16.50
N PRO A 272 4.47 25.91 -16.23
CA PRO A 272 4.76 24.49 -16.41
C PRO A 272 4.70 24.08 -17.88
N SER A 273 5.51 23.08 -18.26
CA SER A 273 5.58 22.61 -19.65
C SER A 273 4.53 21.52 -19.92
N ASN A 274 3.55 21.81 -20.77
CA ASN A 274 2.42 20.93 -21.15
C ASN A 274 1.63 20.33 -19.95
N VAL A 275 1.44 21.12 -18.89
CA VAL A 275 0.61 20.74 -17.73
C VAL A 275 -0.55 21.71 -17.59
N GLY A 276 -1.78 21.18 -17.66
CA GLY A 276 -2.99 21.95 -17.38
C GLY A 276 -3.15 22.22 -15.88
N LYS A 277 -3.72 23.36 -15.52
CA LYS A 277 -4.23 23.65 -14.17
C LYS A 277 -5.75 23.71 -14.23
N VAL A 278 -6.44 22.91 -13.41
CA VAL A 278 -7.91 22.85 -13.38
C VAL A 278 -8.43 22.99 -11.95
N ALA A 279 -9.69 23.40 -11.81
CA ALA A 279 -10.40 23.32 -10.55
C ALA A 279 -10.93 21.89 -10.36
N GLU A 280 -10.75 21.35 -9.16
CA GLU A 280 -11.14 19.99 -8.82
C GLU A 280 -12.67 19.87 -8.74
N ASN A 281 -13.22 18.91 -9.50
CA ASN A 281 -14.66 18.65 -9.47
C ASN A 281 -15.07 18.07 -8.09
N THR A 282 -15.93 18.80 -7.39
CA THR A 282 -16.44 18.42 -6.07
C THR A 282 -17.44 17.25 -6.14
N GLY A 283 -18.08 17.03 -7.28
CA GLY A 283 -18.98 15.89 -7.52
C GLY A 283 -18.28 14.62 -8.03
N ASP A 284 -16.99 14.67 -8.31
CA ASP A 284 -16.19 13.52 -8.75
C ASP A 284 -15.42 12.93 -7.56
N GLY A 285 -15.55 11.63 -7.32
CA GLY A 285 -14.91 10.93 -6.22
C GLY A 285 -13.45 10.57 -6.51
N PHE A 286 -12.88 9.80 -5.57
CA PHE A 286 -11.62 9.08 -5.73
C PHE A 286 -11.89 7.58 -5.80
N TYR A 287 -10.87 6.80 -6.14
CA TYR A 287 -10.95 5.34 -5.98
C TYR A 287 -11.21 5.03 -4.50
N ALA A 288 -12.36 4.45 -4.21
CA ALA A 288 -12.78 4.06 -2.88
C ALA A 288 -12.63 2.54 -2.77
N ILE A 289 -11.75 2.10 -1.87
CA ILE A 289 -11.39 0.70 -1.66
C ILE A 289 -11.74 0.33 -0.21
N PRO A 290 -12.96 -0.19 0.06
CA PRO A 290 -13.34 -0.71 1.38
C PRO A 290 -12.38 -1.79 1.89
N TYR A 291 -12.22 -1.90 3.22
CA TYR A 291 -11.28 -2.88 3.81
C TYR A 291 -11.69 -4.34 3.54
N SER A 292 -12.99 -4.58 3.33
CA SER A 292 -13.55 -5.88 2.91
C SER A 292 -13.11 -6.33 1.52
N ASP A 293 -12.68 -5.37 0.70
CA ASP A 293 -12.45 -5.58 -0.73
C ASP A 293 -10.95 -5.71 -1.02
N VAL A 294 -10.08 -5.54 -0.02
CA VAL A 294 -8.61 -5.68 -0.09
C VAL A 294 -8.21 -7.15 0.02
N LYS A 295 -7.21 -7.57 -0.78
CA LYS A 295 -6.59 -8.90 -0.74
C LYS A 295 -6.45 -9.48 0.68
N VAL A 296 -6.93 -10.71 0.89
CA VAL A 296 -6.80 -11.43 2.16
C VAL A 296 -5.83 -12.61 2.07
N PRO A 297 -5.11 -12.94 3.16
CA PRO A 297 -4.27 -14.13 3.22
C PRO A 297 -5.03 -15.44 2.99
N THR A 298 -4.51 -16.31 2.12
CA THR A 298 -5.01 -17.68 1.88
C THR A 298 -4.11 -18.69 2.58
N SER A 299 -4.68 -19.48 3.50
CA SER A 299 -3.93 -20.46 4.33
C SER A 299 -2.65 -19.88 4.99
N PRO A 300 -2.74 -18.74 5.69
CA PRO A 300 -1.57 -18.02 6.18
C PRO A 300 -0.76 -18.75 7.25
N ALA A 301 0.53 -18.43 7.31
CA ALA A 301 1.28 -18.56 8.55
C ALA A 301 0.87 -17.45 9.53
N LEU A 302 0.93 -17.74 10.82
CA LEU A 302 0.42 -16.88 11.89
C LEU A 302 1.56 -16.37 12.79
N PRO A 303 2.40 -15.41 12.33
CA PRO A 303 3.39 -14.80 13.18
C PRO A 303 2.72 -13.93 14.26
N PRO A 304 3.14 -14.00 15.53
CA PRO A 304 2.63 -13.11 16.56
C PRO A 304 3.06 -11.64 16.31
N ALA A 305 2.23 -10.72 16.76
CA ALA A 305 2.55 -9.30 16.87
C ALA A 305 3.67 -9.08 17.90
N GLY A 306 4.56 -8.13 17.63
CA GLY A 306 5.70 -7.79 18.47
C GLY A 306 6.83 -7.16 17.64
N VAL A 307 7.98 -6.95 18.28
CA VAL A 307 9.18 -6.42 17.62
C VAL A 307 10.21 -7.52 17.39
N TYR A 308 10.50 -7.78 16.12
CA TYR A 308 11.57 -8.66 15.67
C TYR A 308 12.79 -7.84 15.27
N VAL A 309 13.86 -7.99 16.05
CA VAL A 309 15.16 -7.35 15.85
C VAL A 309 16.11 -8.36 15.22
N VAL A 310 16.61 -8.06 14.01
CA VAL A 310 17.46 -8.96 13.22
C VAL A 310 18.91 -8.49 13.25
N ASN A 311 19.85 -9.39 13.55
CA ASN A 311 21.28 -9.08 13.60
C ASN A 311 22.04 -9.60 12.37
N ASN A 312 23.32 -9.20 12.24
CA ASN A 312 24.16 -9.52 11.09
C ASN A 312 24.48 -11.02 10.88
N THR A 313 24.31 -11.86 11.91
CA THR A 313 24.52 -13.31 11.83
C THR A 313 23.25 -14.09 11.50
N GLY A 314 22.11 -13.39 11.42
CA GLY A 314 20.81 -14.01 11.22
C GLY A 314 20.12 -14.49 12.51
N GLY A 315 20.56 -14.00 13.67
CA GLY A 315 19.77 -14.09 14.90
C GLY A 315 18.58 -13.13 14.86
N ILE A 316 17.41 -13.60 15.30
CA ILE A 316 16.25 -12.76 15.57
C ILE A 316 15.98 -12.74 17.07
N THR A 317 15.91 -11.53 17.64
CA THR A 317 15.45 -11.30 19.00
C THR A 317 14.05 -10.71 18.97
N TYR A 318 13.10 -11.37 19.61
CA TYR A 318 11.70 -10.98 19.70
C TYR A 318 11.39 -10.29 21.03
N TYR A 319 10.54 -9.26 20.96
CA TYR A 319 10.01 -8.52 22.09
C TYR A 319 8.48 -8.45 21.97
N ASP A 320 7.78 -8.96 22.99
CA ASP A 320 6.32 -8.94 23.07
C ASP A 320 5.81 -7.56 23.49
N MET A 321 5.87 -6.58 22.58
CA MET A 321 5.44 -5.20 22.81
C MET A 321 5.18 -4.44 21.50
N ASN A 322 4.38 -3.37 21.57
CA ASN A 322 4.16 -2.43 20.46
C ASN A 322 5.41 -1.59 20.15
N PHE A 323 5.50 -1.04 18.93
CA PHE A 323 6.72 -0.39 18.45
C PHE A 323 7.10 0.84 19.28
N ALA A 324 6.11 1.67 19.64
CA ALA A 324 6.33 2.86 20.46
C ALA A 324 6.85 2.49 21.88
N ALA A 325 6.37 1.39 22.45
CA ALA A 325 6.85 0.89 23.74
C ALA A 325 8.29 0.36 23.65
N TYR A 326 8.61 -0.36 22.57
CA TYR A 326 9.98 -0.78 22.26
C TYR A 326 10.94 0.41 22.10
N GLN A 327 10.54 1.44 21.34
CA GLN A 327 11.34 2.65 21.15
C GLN A 327 11.60 3.36 22.47
N ALA A 328 10.55 3.58 23.27
CA ALA A 328 10.66 4.21 24.59
C ALA A 328 11.55 3.42 25.55
N ALA A 329 11.40 2.09 25.61
CA ALA A 329 12.21 1.23 26.46
C ALA A 329 13.68 1.15 25.99
N LYS A 330 13.94 1.15 24.67
CA LYS A 330 15.29 1.22 24.10
C LYS A 330 15.95 2.56 24.42
N SER A 331 15.25 3.68 24.24
CA SER A 331 15.79 5.03 24.53
C SER A 331 16.03 5.26 26.04
N ALA A 332 15.19 4.69 26.90
CA ALA A 332 15.34 4.79 28.35
C ALA A 332 16.35 3.78 28.95
N GLY A 333 16.92 2.88 28.14
CA GLY A 333 17.80 1.81 28.64
C GLY A 333 17.09 0.77 29.51
N THR A 334 15.75 0.70 29.46
CA THR A 334 14.90 -0.19 30.26
C THR A 334 14.34 -1.38 29.47
N LEU A 335 14.79 -1.58 28.23
CA LEU A 335 14.37 -2.68 27.37
C LEU A 335 14.66 -4.04 28.06
N PRO A 336 13.64 -4.90 28.26
CA PRO A 336 13.83 -6.20 28.89
C PRO A 336 14.67 -7.13 27.99
N ALA A 337 15.17 -8.23 28.55
CA ALA A 337 15.82 -9.26 27.73
C ALA A 337 14.80 -9.87 26.74
N GLY A 338 15.02 -9.67 25.45
CA GLY A 338 14.22 -10.31 24.40
C GLY A 338 14.52 -11.79 24.24
N THR A 339 13.63 -12.52 23.56
CA THR A 339 13.75 -13.98 23.36
C THR A 339 14.25 -14.30 21.95
N THR A 340 15.14 -15.27 21.79
CA THR A 340 15.51 -15.79 20.46
C THR A 340 14.29 -16.39 19.77
N ALA A 341 14.03 -16.01 18.52
CA ALA A 341 12.83 -16.41 17.79
C ALA A 341 13.10 -16.77 16.33
N THR A 342 12.09 -17.36 15.70
CA THR A 342 11.90 -17.38 14.24
C THR A 342 10.57 -16.70 13.91
N ILE A 343 10.38 -16.26 12.67
CA ILE A 343 9.10 -15.67 12.23
C ILE A 343 8.35 -16.74 11.42
N PRO A 344 7.17 -17.21 11.86
CA PRO A 344 6.35 -18.17 11.10
C PRO A 344 6.10 -17.72 9.66
N GLY A 345 6.31 -18.63 8.70
CA GLY A 345 6.13 -18.36 7.27
C GLY A 345 7.26 -17.59 6.59
N ILE A 346 8.32 -17.22 7.33
CA ILE A 346 9.48 -16.51 6.79
C ILE A 346 10.75 -17.36 6.97
N ALA A 347 11.38 -17.73 5.85
CA ALA A 347 12.72 -18.30 5.83
C ALA A 347 13.78 -17.20 5.90
N MET A 348 14.99 -17.50 6.40
CA MET A 348 16.12 -16.56 6.41
C MET A 348 17.33 -17.14 5.69
N ASN A 349 18.07 -16.27 5.00
CA ASN A 349 19.41 -16.53 4.49
C ASN A 349 20.35 -15.34 4.80
N THR A 350 21.65 -15.58 4.92
CA THR A 350 22.67 -14.56 5.19
C THR A 350 23.76 -14.57 4.12
N SER A 351 24.38 -13.41 3.86
CA SER A 351 25.45 -13.25 2.87
C SER A 351 26.48 -12.21 3.29
N GLY A 352 27.74 -12.40 2.87
CA GLY A 352 28.82 -11.44 3.10
C GLY A 352 28.71 -10.14 2.28
N THR A 353 27.71 -10.02 1.42
CA THR A 353 27.42 -8.84 0.59
C THR A 353 26.01 -8.33 0.84
N SER A 354 25.77 -7.04 0.57
CA SER A 354 24.46 -6.41 0.81
C SER A 354 23.39 -6.85 -0.21
N PRO A 355 22.13 -7.10 0.21
CA PRO A 355 21.66 -7.17 1.60
C PRO A 355 22.27 -8.38 2.34
N LYS A 356 22.88 -8.12 3.49
CA LYS A 356 23.58 -9.10 4.33
C LYS A 356 22.64 -10.16 4.90
N VAL A 357 21.37 -9.81 5.13
CA VAL A 357 20.33 -10.74 5.58
C VAL A 357 19.09 -10.61 4.70
N ARG A 358 18.59 -11.75 4.23
CA ARG A 358 17.36 -11.86 3.44
C ARG A 358 16.34 -12.71 4.19
N LEU A 359 15.22 -12.11 4.49
CA LEU A 359 14.00 -12.74 4.96
C LEU A 359 13.12 -13.01 3.73
N THR A 360 12.69 -14.25 3.52
CA THR A 360 11.80 -14.64 2.42
C THR A 360 10.50 -15.18 2.98
N ALA A 361 9.42 -14.43 2.83
CA ALA A 361 8.08 -14.97 3.08
C ALA A 361 7.75 -16.00 1.99
N THR A 362 7.40 -17.22 2.39
CA THR A 362 7.15 -18.36 1.46
C THR A 362 5.67 -18.69 1.29
N GLN A 363 4.80 -18.03 2.07
CA GLN A 363 3.35 -18.13 2.03
C GLN A 363 2.75 -16.83 2.58
N ASP A 364 1.44 -16.67 2.51
CA ASP A 364 0.77 -15.51 3.10
C ASP A 364 0.95 -15.45 4.62
N LEU A 365 0.94 -14.24 5.17
CA LEU A 365 1.18 -13.96 6.58
C LEU A 365 -0.03 -13.19 7.15
N GLN A 366 -0.63 -13.74 8.20
CA GLN A 366 -1.69 -13.08 8.97
C GLN A 366 -1.19 -12.91 10.41
N VAL A 367 -0.84 -11.68 10.77
CA VAL A 367 -0.37 -11.34 12.11
C VAL A 367 -1.46 -11.61 13.14
N THR A 368 -1.09 -12.25 14.25
CA THR A 368 -1.98 -12.48 15.39
C THR A 368 -1.58 -11.60 16.59
N PRO A 369 -2.51 -10.82 17.19
CA PRO A 369 -2.19 -10.02 18.37
C PRO A 369 -1.86 -10.91 19.57
N THR A 370 -1.00 -10.42 20.46
CA THR A 370 -0.65 -11.07 21.72
C THR A 370 -1.33 -10.37 22.90
N GLY A 371 -0.99 -10.75 24.14
CA GLY A 371 -1.44 -10.01 25.32
C GLY A 371 -0.82 -8.62 25.48
N SER A 372 0.31 -8.37 24.79
CA SER A 372 1.16 -7.18 24.99
C SER A 372 1.40 -6.37 23.71
N ALA A 373 1.12 -6.95 22.54
CA ALA A 373 1.41 -6.36 21.24
C ALA A 373 0.27 -6.56 20.22
N THR A 374 0.08 -5.55 19.40
CA THR A 374 -0.74 -5.53 18.19
C THR A 374 0.06 -5.16 16.95
N ASP A 375 1.16 -4.42 17.10
CA ASP A 375 2.07 -4.04 16.01
C ASP A 375 2.90 -5.24 15.55
N PHE A 376 3.21 -5.31 14.26
CA PHE A 376 4.19 -6.27 13.73
C PHE A 376 5.36 -5.50 13.13
N VAL A 377 6.54 -5.69 13.72
CA VAL A 377 7.73 -4.90 13.41
C VAL A 377 8.89 -5.82 13.05
N ILE A 378 9.53 -5.55 11.91
CA ILE A 378 10.82 -6.16 11.54
C ILE A 378 11.82 -5.03 11.35
N ILE A 379 12.86 -4.98 12.18
CA ILE A 379 13.94 -3.98 12.13
C ILE A 379 15.30 -4.66 12.33
N PRO A 380 16.41 -4.06 11.88
CA PRO A 380 17.74 -4.49 12.26
C PRO A 380 18.08 -4.07 13.70
N ASP A 381 19.11 -4.67 14.28
CA ASP A 381 19.70 -4.32 15.58
C ASP A 381 20.17 -2.86 15.67
N GLY A 382 20.84 -2.37 14.62
CA GLY A 382 21.21 -0.96 14.44
C GLY A 382 20.04 0.01 14.25
N GLY A 383 18.79 -0.48 14.22
CA GLY A 383 17.58 0.32 14.18
C GLY A 383 17.21 0.86 12.79
N ALA A 384 16.12 1.63 12.74
CA ALA A 384 15.58 2.19 11.51
C ALA A 384 15.18 3.67 11.72
N PRO A 385 16.15 4.60 11.77
CA PRO A 385 15.89 6.02 11.96
C PRO A 385 15.11 6.61 10.77
N THR A 386 14.34 7.67 11.03
CA THR A 386 13.56 8.41 10.01
C THR A 386 14.14 9.78 9.67
N SER A 387 15.10 10.26 10.46
CA SER A 387 15.78 11.55 10.35
C SER A 387 17.13 11.51 11.10
N ASN A 388 17.97 12.52 10.90
CA ASN A 388 19.27 12.66 11.57
C ASN A 388 19.16 13.01 13.08
N ASN A 389 17.94 13.14 13.60
CA ASN A 389 17.64 13.60 14.96
C ASN A 389 17.70 12.49 16.02
N GLN A 390 18.05 11.26 15.65
CA GLN A 390 18.34 10.21 16.64
C GLN A 390 19.71 10.47 17.25
N TYR A 391 19.76 11.35 18.25
CA TYR A 391 20.90 11.53 19.12
C TYR A 391 20.87 10.51 20.26
N ASP A 392 22.05 10.10 20.72
CA ASP A 392 22.15 9.27 21.92
C ASP A 392 21.95 10.15 23.17
N TYR A 393 20.75 10.11 23.74
CA TYR A 393 20.42 10.77 25.01
C TYR A 393 20.79 9.92 26.24
N SER A 394 21.36 8.72 26.08
CA SER A 394 21.84 7.95 27.23
C SER A 394 22.97 8.69 27.93
N GLN A 395 23.87 9.35 27.18
CA GLN A 395 24.91 10.21 27.76
C GLN A 395 24.31 11.47 28.40
N ALA A 396 23.30 12.11 27.82
CA ALA A 396 22.61 13.25 28.45
C ALA A 396 21.97 12.83 29.77
N THR A 397 21.18 11.76 29.73
CA THR A 397 20.53 11.14 30.89
C THR A 397 21.56 10.77 31.95
N GLN A 398 22.65 10.10 31.58
CA GLN A 398 23.71 9.67 32.50
C GLN A 398 24.53 10.84 33.06
N ASN A 399 24.76 11.91 32.29
CA ASN A 399 25.37 13.15 32.78
C ASN A 399 24.47 13.82 33.83
N VAL A 400 23.18 13.97 33.53
CA VAL A 400 22.18 14.55 34.44
C VAL A 400 22.01 13.67 35.69
N GLN A 401 21.95 12.35 35.54
CA GLN A 401 21.85 11.39 36.66
C GLN A 401 23.10 11.37 37.53
N THR A 402 24.31 11.36 36.94
CA THR A 402 25.58 11.49 37.67
C THR A 402 25.61 12.80 38.46
N TYR A 403 25.13 13.89 37.85
CA TYR A 403 24.98 15.15 38.54
C TYR A 403 24.05 15.03 39.76
N PHE A 404 22.85 14.47 39.61
CA PHE A 404 21.92 14.26 40.72
C PHE A 404 22.48 13.39 41.84
N GLN A 405 23.31 12.39 41.51
CA GLN A 405 23.98 11.52 42.47
C GLN A 405 25.05 12.28 43.28
N VAL A 406 25.79 13.21 42.66
CA VAL A 406 26.82 14.02 43.33
C VAL A 406 26.21 15.11 44.22
N TYR A 407 25.13 15.77 43.77
CA TYR A 407 24.53 16.93 44.44
C TYR A 407 23.14 16.62 45.05
N ASN A 408 23.05 15.46 45.72
CA ASN A 408 21.83 14.77 46.18
C ASN A 408 20.95 15.53 47.21
N THR A 409 20.36 16.66 46.78
CA THR A 409 19.24 17.49 47.30
C THR A 409 19.44 18.97 46.94
N SER A 410 20.65 19.39 46.61
CA SER A 410 21.00 20.81 46.43
C SER A 410 20.83 21.33 45.00
N TRP A 411 20.59 20.50 43.97
CA TRP A 411 20.54 21.03 42.59
C TRP A 411 19.34 21.92 42.28
N LEU A 412 18.23 21.71 42.97
CA LEU A 412 17.06 22.56 42.85
C LEU A 412 17.39 24.01 43.30
N ASN A 413 18.37 24.22 44.19
CA ASN A 413 18.89 25.55 44.52
C ASN A 413 20.42 25.47 44.81
N PRO A 414 21.31 25.40 43.80
CA PRO A 414 22.71 25.05 44.03
C PRO A 414 23.50 26.20 44.67
N PRO A 415 24.25 25.97 45.77
CA PRO A 415 25.03 27.01 46.43
C PRO A 415 26.03 27.69 45.47
N GLY A 416 25.95 29.01 45.36
CA GLY A 416 26.91 29.83 44.58
C GLY A 416 26.57 30.06 43.11
N SER A 417 25.49 29.48 42.58
CA SER A 417 25.18 29.49 41.13
C SER A 417 24.07 30.47 40.73
N ALA A 418 24.03 31.69 41.28
CA ALA A 418 22.97 32.67 41.00
C ALA A 418 22.77 33.00 39.50
N GLY A 419 23.81 32.84 38.67
CA GLY A 419 23.72 33.00 37.21
C GLY A 419 23.13 31.81 36.46
N ALA A 420 23.07 30.62 37.05
CA ALA A 420 22.50 29.39 36.47
C ALA A 420 20.95 29.41 36.49
N LEU A 421 20.39 30.10 37.47
CA LEU A 421 18.96 30.14 37.77
C LEU A 421 18.02 30.59 36.62
N PRO A 422 18.38 31.55 35.74
CA PRO A 422 17.54 31.92 34.59
C PRO A 422 17.41 30.81 33.54
N ALA A 423 18.45 29.99 33.32
CA ALA A 423 18.43 28.90 32.35
C ALA A 423 17.41 27.80 32.72
N TRP A 424 17.18 27.59 34.02
CA TRP A 424 16.12 26.71 34.52
C TRP A 424 14.71 27.19 34.18
N ASN A 425 14.50 28.50 34.06
CA ASN A 425 13.20 29.05 33.67
C ASN A 425 12.89 28.81 32.18
N SER A 426 13.89 28.55 31.33
CA SER A 426 13.71 28.10 29.94
C SER A 426 13.30 26.63 29.88
N ILE A 427 14.06 25.76 30.57
CA ILE A 427 13.93 24.30 30.45
C ILE A 427 12.68 23.78 31.16
N PHE A 428 12.32 24.34 32.33
CA PHE A 428 11.24 23.75 33.14
C PHE A 428 9.85 23.79 32.49
N PRO A 429 9.40 24.90 31.87
CA PRO A 429 8.10 24.94 31.17
C PRO A 429 7.95 23.90 30.05
N ASP A 430 9.07 23.45 29.47
CA ASP A 430 9.12 22.47 28.37
C ASP A 430 9.15 21.01 28.85
N LEU A 431 9.23 20.75 30.17
CA LEU A 431 9.29 19.38 30.66
C LEU A 431 7.98 18.60 30.43
N PRO A 432 8.05 17.32 30.02
CA PRO A 432 6.88 16.47 29.98
C PRO A 432 6.29 16.31 31.39
N GLY A 433 4.98 16.57 31.50
CA GLY A 433 4.23 16.47 32.76
C GLY A 433 4.29 17.71 33.67
N VAL A 434 4.87 18.83 33.22
CA VAL A 434 4.76 20.10 33.96
C VAL A 434 3.33 20.65 33.92
N VAL A 435 2.89 21.19 35.06
CA VAL A 435 1.61 21.88 35.24
C VAL A 435 1.87 23.30 35.72
N GLN A 436 1.39 24.30 34.99
CA GLN A 436 1.44 25.69 35.44
C GLN A 436 0.39 25.93 36.54
N ILE A 437 0.83 26.27 37.75
CA ILE A 437 -0.05 26.62 38.89
C ILE A 437 -0.52 28.08 38.75
N ASN A 438 0.37 28.99 38.34
CA ASN A 438 0.08 30.39 38.06
C ASN A 438 1.18 31.00 37.17
N SER A 439 1.07 32.29 36.85
CA SER A 439 2.00 32.98 35.92
C SER A 439 3.48 32.79 36.25
N ASN A 440 3.82 32.64 37.54
CA ASN A 440 5.18 32.58 38.03
C ASN A 440 5.50 31.24 38.72
N ARG A 441 4.61 30.24 38.63
CA ARG A 441 4.81 28.97 39.35
C ARG A 441 4.34 27.76 38.57
N PHE A 442 5.20 26.76 38.52
CA PHE A 442 5.01 25.50 37.81
C PHE A 442 5.28 24.34 38.76
N SER A 443 4.64 23.19 38.53
CA SER A 443 4.81 21.96 39.30
C SER A 443 5.10 20.79 38.38
N TRP A 444 5.95 19.87 38.82
CA TRP A 444 6.24 18.61 38.15
C TRP A 444 6.09 17.46 39.14
N THR A 445 5.60 16.32 38.64
CA THR A 445 5.32 15.12 39.44
C THR A 445 6.05 13.91 38.85
N ALA A 446 6.89 13.27 39.65
CA ALA A 446 7.55 12.02 39.29
C ALA A 446 6.56 10.85 39.21
N SER A 447 6.93 9.82 38.46
CA SER A 447 6.22 8.54 38.35
C SER A 447 5.97 7.83 39.69
N ASN A 448 6.76 8.12 40.73
CA ASN A 448 6.55 7.64 42.10
C ASN A 448 5.70 8.56 42.99
N GLY A 449 5.08 9.61 42.42
CA GLY A 449 4.21 10.57 43.12
C GLY A 449 4.93 11.67 43.90
N ALA A 450 6.27 11.73 43.85
CA ALA A 450 7.02 12.86 44.41
C ALA A 450 6.82 14.13 43.59
N THR A 451 6.80 15.30 44.24
CA THR A 451 6.48 16.58 43.59
C THR A 451 7.53 17.66 43.86
N ALA A 452 7.78 18.49 42.85
CA ALA A 452 8.63 19.68 42.94
C ALA A 452 7.97 20.87 42.23
N GLU A 453 8.04 22.05 42.85
CA GLU A 453 7.57 23.32 42.29
C GLU A 453 8.74 24.25 41.94
N LEU A 454 8.69 24.92 40.79
CA LEU A 454 9.55 26.06 40.44
C LEU A 454 8.75 27.35 40.58
N ASN A 455 9.30 28.32 41.33
CA ASN A 455 8.87 29.72 41.31
C ASN A 455 9.83 30.55 40.45
N THR A 456 9.37 30.98 39.27
CA THR A 456 10.17 31.72 38.28
C THR A 456 10.35 33.20 38.63
N SER A 457 9.68 33.75 39.65
CA SER A 457 9.90 35.13 40.09
C SER A 457 10.94 35.26 41.20
N SER A 458 11.17 34.20 41.97
CA SER A 458 12.29 34.09 42.92
C SER A 458 13.44 33.24 42.39
N ASN A 459 13.28 32.60 41.24
CA ASN A 459 14.10 31.51 40.73
C ASN A 459 14.44 30.48 41.82
N GLN A 460 13.41 30.05 42.56
CA GLN A 460 13.59 29.07 43.62
C GLN A 460 12.70 27.87 43.41
N TRP A 461 13.30 26.72 43.66
CA TRP A 461 12.60 25.44 43.62
C TRP A 461 12.25 24.96 45.03
N THR A 462 11.11 24.30 45.16
CA THR A 462 10.63 23.72 46.42
C THR A 462 10.25 22.26 46.19
N ILE A 463 10.87 21.35 46.93
CA ILE A 463 10.38 19.96 47.02
C ILE A 463 9.13 19.96 47.88
N THR A 464 8.00 19.53 47.32
CA THR A 464 6.70 19.56 48.02
C THR A 464 6.27 18.19 48.57
N GLY A 465 6.91 17.09 48.14
CA GLY A 465 6.73 15.78 48.79
C GLY A 465 7.55 14.63 48.21
N GLY A 466 7.86 13.63 49.04
CA GLY A 466 8.25 12.26 48.64
C GLY A 466 9.60 12.05 47.94
N TRP A 467 10.37 13.11 47.68
CA TRP A 467 11.54 13.06 46.79
C TRP A 467 12.65 12.12 47.26
N ASN A 468 13.14 11.30 46.33
CA ASN A 468 14.21 10.33 46.54
C ASN A 468 15.04 10.14 45.26
N THR A 469 16.04 9.25 45.30
CA THR A 469 16.91 8.98 44.15
C THR A 469 16.13 8.56 42.90
N ALA A 470 15.07 7.77 43.00
CA ALA A 470 14.27 7.38 41.84
C ALA A 470 13.52 8.59 41.24
N SER A 471 12.96 9.48 42.07
CA SER A 471 12.35 10.73 41.61
C SER A 471 13.35 11.63 40.89
N ALA A 472 14.59 11.70 41.38
CA ALA A 472 15.65 12.47 40.75
C ALA A 472 16.10 11.89 39.40
N MET A 473 16.17 10.55 39.29
CA MET A 473 16.54 9.86 38.05
C MET A 473 15.43 9.95 36.97
N ASP A 474 14.17 10.00 37.39
CA ASP A 474 13.00 10.21 36.52
C ASP A 474 12.96 11.65 36.01
N PHE A 475 13.16 12.62 36.91
CA PHE A 475 13.31 14.03 36.58
C PHE A 475 14.51 14.30 35.65
N ALA A 476 15.60 13.55 35.79
CA ALA A 476 16.74 13.57 34.87
C ALA A 476 16.35 13.16 33.44
N GLY A 477 15.54 12.10 33.30
CA GLY A 477 15.02 11.65 32.02
C GLY A 477 14.07 12.69 31.39
N ALA A 478 13.22 13.32 32.20
CA ALA A 478 12.37 14.42 31.74
C ALA A 478 13.20 15.58 31.17
N ILE A 479 14.27 16.01 31.86
CA ILE A 479 15.17 17.05 31.34
C ILE A 479 15.83 16.60 30.03
N ALA A 480 16.42 15.41 29.99
CA ALA A 480 17.06 14.90 28.77
C ALA A 480 16.12 14.88 27.55
N SER A 481 14.81 14.61 27.75
CA SER A 481 13.81 14.62 26.67
C SER A 481 13.57 16.01 26.05
N THR A 482 13.84 17.11 26.77
CA THR A 482 13.73 18.48 26.23
C THR A 482 14.83 18.85 25.24
N LEU A 483 15.88 18.02 25.16
CA LEU A 483 17.02 18.15 24.25
C LEU A 483 16.78 17.42 22.92
N ASP A 484 15.65 16.74 22.75
CA ASP A 484 15.27 16.08 21.50
C ASP A 484 14.98 17.14 20.41
N PRO A 485 15.62 17.11 19.23
CA PRO A 485 15.43 18.10 18.16
C PRO A 485 13.99 18.20 17.60
N SER A 486 13.10 17.26 17.93
CA SER A 486 11.66 17.39 17.65
C SER A 486 10.98 18.42 18.55
N ASN A 487 11.56 18.77 19.70
CA ASN A 487 11.16 19.92 20.51
C ASN A 487 11.61 21.22 19.81
N PRO A 488 10.71 22.18 19.52
CA PRO A 488 11.07 23.44 18.86
C PRO A 488 12.10 24.28 19.63
N ASN A 489 12.22 24.07 20.93
CA ASN A 489 13.15 24.78 21.82
C ASN A 489 14.46 23.99 22.07
N ALA A 490 14.65 22.80 21.47
CA ALA A 490 15.76 21.90 21.79
C ALA A 490 17.15 22.54 21.73
N ALA A 491 17.40 23.39 20.73
CA ALA A 491 18.68 24.09 20.59
C ALA A 491 18.92 25.11 21.74
N GLN A 492 17.85 25.75 22.22
CA GLN A 492 17.91 26.65 23.38
C GLN A 492 18.05 25.85 24.67
N ASN A 493 17.26 24.79 24.88
CA ASN A 493 17.34 23.91 26.05
C ASN A 493 18.70 23.23 26.16
N LEU A 494 19.33 22.86 25.04
CA LEU A 494 20.71 22.34 25.00
C LEU A 494 21.76 23.40 25.34
N THR A 495 21.58 24.63 24.87
CA THR A 495 22.45 25.76 25.20
C THR A 495 22.38 26.08 26.70
N ASP A 496 21.16 26.15 27.23
CA ASP A 496 20.87 26.39 28.64
C ASP A 496 21.38 25.24 29.52
N TYR A 497 21.18 23.98 29.12
CA TYR A 497 21.77 22.82 29.79
C TYR A 497 23.31 22.86 29.81
N ASN A 498 23.95 23.17 28.68
CA ASN A 498 25.41 23.20 28.62
C ASN A 498 26.02 24.38 29.40
N TYR A 499 25.28 25.48 29.54
CA TYR A 499 25.63 26.58 30.44
C TYR A 499 25.48 26.16 31.91
N LEU A 500 24.37 25.52 32.28
CA LEU A 500 24.16 24.94 33.62
C LEU A 500 25.28 23.96 33.99
N ALA A 501 25.60 23.02 33.08
CA ALA A 501 26.67 22.05 33.27
C ALA A 501 28.04 22.74 33.49
N GLN A 502 28.38 23.74 32.66
CA GLN A 502 29.62 24.50 32.81
C GLN A 502 29.72 25.22 34.16
N THR A 503 28.65 25.90 34.60
CA THR A 503 28.65 26.65 35.88
C THR A 503 28.71 25.76 37.11
N SER A 504 28.30 24.50 37.00
CA SER A 504 28.23 23.54 38.11
C SER A 504 29.32 22.47 38.09
N GLY A 505 30.25 22.51 37.13
CA GLY A 505 31.29 21.49 36.95
C GLY A 505 30.77 20.13 36.46
N ALA A 506 29.55 20.08 35.92
CA ALA A 506 28.96 18.88 35.33
C ALA A 506 29.56 18.59 33.93
N PRO A 507 29.50 17.34 33.45
CA PRO A 507 29.80 17.04 32.07
C PRO A 507 28.81 17.74 31.13
N GLN A 508 29.32 18.53 30.19
CA GLN A 508 28.50 19.10 29.11
C GLN A 508 28.05 17.99 28.15
N TYR A 509 26.88 18.16 27.53
CA TYR A 509 26.34 17.26 26.51
C TYR A 509 26.49 17.91 25.13
N ASN A 510 27.35 17.32 24.30
CA ASN A 510 27.31 17.53 22.86
C ASN A 510 26.59 16.34 22.24
N PRO A 511 25.42 16.53 21.60
CA PRO A 511 24.68 15.43 20.99
C PRO A 511 25.51 14.76 19.90
N THR A 512 25.92 13.52 20.14
CA THR A 512 26.43 12.62 19.11
C THR A 512 25.27 11.82 18.54
N ALA A 513 25.16 11.78 17.21
CA ALA A 513 24.16 10.94 16.56
C ALA A 513 24.33 9.49 17.03
N ALA A 514 23.21 8.80 17.29
CA ALA A 514 23.17 7.40 17.68
C ALA A 514 23.56 6.55 16.46
N LEU A 515 24.86 6.41 16.24
CA LEU A 515 25.40 5.68 15.10
C LEU A 515 25.19 4.18 15.33
N PRO A 516 24.66 3.44 14.33
CA PRO A 516 24.70 1.98 14.38
C PRO A 516 26.17 1.53 14.44
N ALA A 517 26.48 0.57 15.31
CA ALA A 517 27.81 0.02 15.41
C ALA A 517 28.22 -0.62 14.07
N SER A 518 29.51 -0.64 13.75
CA SER A 518 30.00 -1.22 12.48
C SER A 518 29.69 -2.71 12.31
N THR A 519 29.34 -3.40 13.40
CA THR A 519 28.86 -4.78 13.43
C THR A 519 27.34 -4.91 13.25
N GLU A 520 26.55 -3.89 13.56
CA GLU A 520 25.09 -3.94 13.45
C GLU A 520 24.65 -3.87 11.98
N LEU A 521 23.46 -4.40 11.71
CA LEU A 521 22.76 -4.18 10.44
C LEU A 521 22.14 -2.79 10.42
N ILE A 522 22.06 -2.23 9.21
CA ILE A 522 21.23 -1.07 8.89
C ILE A 522 20.11 -1.48 7.92
N PRO A 523 19.02 -0.71 7.78
CA PRO A 523 17.85 -1.10 6.98
C PRO A 523 18.14 -1.44 5.51
N SER A 524 19.18 -0.84 4.92
CA SER A 524 19.63 -1.17 3.56
C SER A 524 20.38 -2.50 3.44
N GLU A 525 20.71 -3.16 4.55
CA GLU A 525 21.39 -4.46 4.59
C GLU A 525 20.46 -5.62 4.98
N LEU A 526 19.24 -5.31 5.43
CA LEU A 526 18.16 -6.25 5.68
C LEU A 526 17.14 -6.17 4.53
N GLN A 527 16.71 -7.31 3.99
CA GLN A 527 15.69 -7.36 2.95
C GLN A 527 14.57 -8.34 3.30
N LEU A 528 13.31 -7.91 3.17
CA LEU A 528 12.13 -8.76 3.16
C LEU A 528 11.66 -8.98 1.72
N THR A 529 11.75 -10.22 1.27
CA THR A 529 11.24 -10.69 -0.03
C THR A 529 9.88 -11.38 0.16
N MET A 530 8.85 -10.85 -0.48
CA MET A 530 7.51 -11.44 -0.57
C MET A 530 7.31 -12.04 -1.95
N GLN A 531 7.75 -13.28 -2.14
CA GLN A 531 7.71 -13.96 -3.43
C GLN A 531 7.16 -15.37 -3.26
N ASP A 532 5.97 -15.63 -3.80
CA ASP A 532 5.43 -16.98 -3.93
C ASP A 532 6.34 -17.80 -4.87
N PRO A 533 6.84 -18.97 -4.45
CA PRO A 533 7.58 -19.90 -5.32
C PRO A 533 6.82 -20.32 -6.58
N ALA A 534 5.48 -20.32 -6.56
CA ALA A 534 4.63 -20.64 -7.71
C ALA A 534 4.34 -19.44 -8.63
N GLY A 535 4.87 -18.24 -8.32
CA GLY A 535 4.70 -17.03 -9.13
C GLY A 535 3.44 -16.21 -8.82
N GLY A 536 2.71 -16.53 -7.76
CA GLY A 536 1.59 -15.73 -7.24
C GLY A 536 2.00 -14.52 -6.41
N SER A 537 1.00 -13.97 -5.72
CA SER A 537 1.05 -12.68 -4.99
C SER A 537 0.87 -12.93 -3.50
N LEU A 538 1.91 -12.70 -2.68
CA LEU A 538 1.79 -12.89 -1.23
C LEU A 538 1.15 -11.69 -0.50
N VAL A 539 0.38 -11.96 0.55
CA VAL A 539 -0.23 -10.95 1.43
C VAL A 539 0.41 -11.00 2.82
N LEU A 540 0.87 -9.86 3.33
CA LEU A 540 1.20 -9.67 4.74
C LEU A 540 0.15 -8.74 5.36
N LYS A 541 -0.67 -9.29 6.25
CA LYS A 541 -1.82 -8.61 6.85
C LYS A 541 -1.73 -8.51 8.36
N ASN A 542 -2.04 -7.35 8.92
CA ASN A 542 -2.27 -7.11 10.34
C ASN A 542 -3.56 -6.30 10.53
N ASP A 543 -4.65 -6.92 10.98
CA ASP A 543 -5.94 -6.24 11.18
C ASP A 543 -5.98 -5.31 12.41
N THR A 544 -5.08 -5.50 13.39
CA THR A 544 -5.23 -4.90 14.73
C THR A 544 -4.23 -3.78 15.04
N GLY A 545 -3.01 -3.89 14.54
CA GLY A 545 -1.93 -2.92 14.79
C GLY A 545 -1.16 -2.52 13.53
N ASN A 546 -0.05 -1.82 13.75
CA ASN A 546 0.76 -1.26 12.69
C ASN A 546 1.58 -2.36 11.97
N LEU A 547 2.02 -2.08 10.73
CA LEU A 547 3.11 -2.80 10.07
C LEU A 547 4.33 -1.88 9.99
N VAL A 548 5.45 -2.25 10.60
CA VAL A 548 6.68 -1.45 10.57
C VAL A 548 7.83 -2.30 10.03
N LEU A 549 8.40 -1.89 8.89
CA LEU A 549 9.44 -2.62 8.18
C LEU A 549 10.67 -1.73 8.01
N GLY A 550 11.66 -1.90 8.89
CA GLY A 550 12.99 -1.31 8.79
C GLY A 550 13.90 -2.07 7.84
N SER A 551 13.43 -2.42 6.64
CA SER A 551 14.16 -3.28 5.70
C SER A 551 13.82 -2.93 4.26
N GLN A 552 14.69 -3.26 3.31
CA GLN A 552 14.29 -3.25 1.90
C GLN A 552 13.12 -4.21 1.70
N VAL A 553 11.96 -3.72 1.26
CA VAL A 553 10.84 -4.60 0.88
C VAL A 553 10.88 -4.84 -0.63
N VAL A 554 10.79 -6.10 -1.03
CA VAL A 554 10.70 -6.53 -2.44
C VAL A 554 9.57 -7.55 -2.53
N GLY A 555 8.54 -7.30 -3.34
CA GLY A 555 7.51 -8.31 -3.58
C GLY A 555 7.56 -8.94 -4.98
N ASN A 556 6.65 -9.88 -5.25
CA ASN A 556 6.09 -10.18 -6.58
C ASN A 556 4.56 -10.31 -6.45
N GLY A 557 3.77 -9.37 -7.00
CA GLY A 557 2.32 -9.23 -6.85
C GLY A 557 1.81 -8.76 -5.47
N ALA A 558 2.71 -8.67 -4.49
CA ALA A 558 2.41 -8.74 -3.07
C ALA A 558 1.62 -7.55 -2.51
N ALA A 559 1.03 -7.71 -1.33
CA ALA A 559 0.28 -6.68 -0.62
C ALA A 559 0.67 -6.59 0.85
N LEU A 560 0.94 -5.37 1.33
CA LEU A 560 1.02 -5.02 2.75
C LEU A 560 -0.32 -4.42 3.17
N VAL A 561 -0.98 -5.02 4.16
CA VAL A 561 -2.35 -4.64 4.57
C VAL A 561 -2.40 -4.40 6.08
N SER A 562 -2.61 -3.16 6.52
CA SER A 562 -2.74 -2.82 7.95
C SER A 562 -4.10 -2.23 8.29
N GLY A 563 -4.65 -2.66 9.43
CA GLY A 563 -5.79 -2.04 10.10
C GLY A 563 -5.44 -0.76 10.87
N LYS A 564 -4.14 -0.37 10.88
CA LYS A 564 -3.57 0.88 11.41
C LYS A 564 -2.56 1.45 10.39
N ASP A 565 -1.41 1.95 10.84
CA ASP A 565 -0.40 2.58 10.00
C ASP A 565 0.54 1.55 9.35
N ILE A 566 1.08 1.90 8.17
CA ILE A 566 2.22 1.20 7.56
C ILE A 566 3.43 2.15 7.55
N GLN A 567 4.56 1.67 8.05
CA GLN A 567 5.82 2.41 8.08
C GLN A 567 6.93 1.59 7.41
N LEU A 568 7.47 2.09 6.30
CA LEU A 568 8.66 1.55 5.63
C LEU A 568 9.83 2.46 5.97
N LEU A 569 10.81 1.96 6.73
CA LEU A 569 11.83 2.79 7.39
C LEU A 569 13.26 2.43 6.90
N GLY A 570 14.03 3.45 6.53
CA GLY A 570 15.39 3.33 5.99
C GLY A 570 15.52 2.52 4.69
N THR A 571 14.41 2.29 4.00
CA THR A 571 14.36 1.31 2.90
C THR A 571 15.04 1.86 1.64
N SER A 572 15.94 1.10 1.01
CA SER A 572 16.42 1.38 -0.35
C SER A 572 15.75 0.43 -1.33
N SER A 573 14.58 0.79 -1.86
CA SER A 573 13.64 -0.23 -2.36
C SER A 573 13.14 0.00 -3.79
N GLN A 574 13.35 -1.02 -4.62
CA GLN A 574 12.56 -1.29 -5.82
C GLN A 574 11.20 -1.90 -5.42
N LEU A 575 10.33 -1.06 -4.86
CA LEU A 575 8.93 -1.33 -4.57
C LEU A 575 8.09 -1.37 -5.87
N SER A 576 8.59 -1.96 -6.95
CA SER A 576 7.85 -2.06 -8.21
C SER A 576 6.57 -2.90 -8.00
N SER A 577 5.62 -2.93 -8.95
CA SER A 577 4.60 -3.97 -9.06
C SER A 577 4.36 -4.49 -10.51
N THR A 578 3.77 -5.68 -10.71
CA THR A 578 3.62 -6.38 -12.02
C THR A 578 2.21 -6.29 -12.61
N PRO A 579 2.15 -6.19 -13.95
CA PRO A 579 1.33 -7.14 -14.73
C PRO A 579 2.16 -8.22 -15.42
N SER A 580 3.42 -7.93 -15.77
CA SER A 580 4.14 -8.71 -16.79
C SER A 580 5.69 -8.72 -16.69
N GLY A 581 6.28 -8.46 -15.51
CA GLY A 581 7.69 -8.86 -15.22
C GLY A 581 8.66 -7.76 -14.76
N ALA A 582 8.53 -7.31 -13.52
CA ALA A 582 9.53 -6.61 -12.69
C ALA A 582 9.01 -6.70 -11.23
N THR A 583 9.81 -6.43 -10.18
CA THR A 583 9.38 -6.65 -8.77
C THR A 583 8.07 -5.96 -8.38
N SER A 584 7.47 -6.38 -7.25
CA SER A 584 6.03 -6.63 -7.03
C SER A 584 5.25 -6.22 -5.75
N LEU A 585 4.78 -4.99 -5.50
CA LEU A 585 4.15 -4.62 -4.20
C LEU A 585 2.93 -3.66 -4.31
N ASN A 586 2.01 -3.76 -3.34
CA ASN A 586 0.91 -2.83 -3.04
C ASN A 586 0.87 -2.55 -1.53
N ILE A 587 0.39 -1.38 -1.12
CA ILE A 587 0.34 -0.91 0.27
C ILE A 587 -1.07 -0.43 0.58
N TYR A 588 -1.68 -0.93 1.65
CA TYR A 588 -3.00 -0.52 2.13
C TYR A 588 -3.00 -0.29 3.64
N ALA A 589 -3.35 0.91 4.09
CA ALA A 589 -3.49 1.27 5.50
C ALA A 589 -4.87 1.86 5.81
N LYS A 590 -5.50 1.40 6.89
CA LYS A 590 -6.63 2.14 7.52
C LYS A 590 -6.16 3.34 8.37
N GLY A 591 -4.86 3.40 8.67
CA GLY A 591 -4.18 4.55 9.23
C GLY A 591 -3.41 5.31 8.14
N ASN A 592 -2.24 5.80 8.50
CA ASN A 592 -1.30 6.51 7.62
C ASN A 592 -0.33 5.55 6.92
N VAL A 593 0.28 6.02 5.83
CA VAL A 593 1.45 5.38 5.22
C VAL A 593 2.65 6.31 5.33
N LEU A 594 3.74 5.84 5.92
CA LEU A 594 5.05 6.49 5.92
C LEU A 594 6.04 5.64 5.14
N VAL A 595 6.71 6.24 4.15
CA VAL A 595 7.93 5.70 3.54
C VAL A 595 9.04 6.68 3.83
N SER A 596 10.05 6.29 4.60
CA SER A 596 11.28 7.05 4.78
C SER A 596 12.47 6.22 4.31
N THR A 597 13.30 6.82 3.46
CA THR A 597 14.55 6.19 2.98
C THR A 597 15.80 6.75 3.66
N PHE A 598 15.60 7.46 4.77
CA PHE A 598 16.68 8.01 5.59
C PHE A 598 17.64 6.92 6.03
N LYS A 599 18.93 7.17 5.83
CA LYS A 599 20.01 6.27 6.22
C LYS A 599 21.05 7.06 7.01
N LEU A 600 21.36 6.56 8.20
CA LEU A 600 22.56 6.90 8.96
C LEU A 600 23.49 5.70 8.88
N ASP A 601 24.77 5.89 8.56
CA ASP A 601 25.78 4.84 8.70
C ASP A 601 26.69 5.02 9.91
N SER A 602 27.54 4.02 10.15
CA SER A 602 28.49 3.95 11.25
C SER A 602 29.57 5.05 11.23
N THR A 603 29.60 5.93 10.22
CA THR A 603 30.46 7.12 10.19
C THR A 603 29.71 8.42 10.53
N GLY A 604 28.38 8.35 10.71
CA GLY A 604 27.52 9.53 10.88
C GLY A 604 27.16 10.24 9.58
N ALA A 605 27.43 9.63 8.42
CA ALA A 605 26.95 10.15 7.16
C ALA A 605 25.45 9.88 7.02
N ALA A 606 24.67 10.97 7.01
CA ALA A 606 23.24 10.96 6.71
C ALA A 606 23.01 11.07 5.19
N ASP A 607 22.14 10.22 4.65
CA ASP A 607 21.81 10.13 3.22
C ASP A 607 20.36 9.66 3.04
N PHE A 608 19.78 9.86 1.86
CA PHE A 608 18.47 9.32 1.50
C PHE A 608 18.56 8.47 0.24
N TYR A 609 18.09 7.23 0.33
CA TYR A 609 18.01 6.38 -0.86
C TYR A 609 16.84 6.77 -1.78
N LYS A 610 16.97 6.41 -3.05
CA LYS A 610 15.85 6.50 -4.00
C LYS A 610 14.74 5.48 -3.69
N VAL A 611 13.52 5.81 -4.10
CA VAL A 611 12.37 4.91 -4.14
C VAL A 611 11.99 4.65 -5.60
N ASP A 612 12.03 3.40 -6.03
CA ASP A 612 11.47 2.98 -7.32
C ASP A 612 10.19 2.19 -7.06
N PHE A 613 9.06 2.88 -6.95
CA PHE A 613 7.74 2.33 -6.69
C PHE A 613 6.95 2.07 -7.98
N LYS A 614 6.22 0.95 -8.02
CA LYS A 614 5.07 0.78 -8.90
C LYS A 614 4.02 -0.02 -8.13
N GLY A 615 2.74 0.07 -8.48
CA GLY A 615 1.65 -0.53 -7.71
C GLY A 615 0.68 0.50 -7.15
N VAL A 616 0.00 0.15 -6.05
CA VAL A 616 -0.94 1.04 -5.35
C VAL A 616 -0.44 1.39 -3.95
N VAL A 617 -0.49 2.67 -3.58
CA VAL A 617 -0.44 3.12 -2.18
C VAL A 617 -1.81 3.63 -1.80
N TYR A 618 -2.47 2.97 -0.85
CA TYR A 618 -3.79 3.34 -0.37
C TYR A 618 -3.76 3.60 1.13
N SER A 619 -4.30 4.75 1.54
CA SER A 619 -4.34 5.19 2.93
C SER A 619 -5.68 5.82 3.22
N TRP A 620 -6.32 5.46 4.34
CA TRP A 620 -7.46 6.21 4.86
C TRP A 620 -6.98 7.50 5.53
N GLY A 621 -5.79 7.48 6.12
CA GLY A 621 -5.11 8.65 6.66
C GLY A 621 -4.25 9.37 5.61
N ASN A 622 -3.09 9.85 6.04
CA ASN A 622 -2.14 10.55 5.19
C ASN A 622 -1.16 9.59 4.52
N VAL A 623 -0.50 10.03 3.45
CA VAL A 623 0.64 9.36 2.83
C VAL A 623 1.84 10.30 2.82
N THR A 624 2.94 9.89 3.44
CA THR A 624 4.20 10.64 3.51
C THR A 624 5.33 9.83 2.90
N ILE A 625 6.02 10.40 1.91
CA ILE A 625 7.21 9.81 1.29
C ILE A 625 8.39 10.77 1.51
N ASN A 626 9.27 10.45 2.45
CA ASN A 626 10.50 11.20 2.74
C ASN A 626 11.71 10.51 2.10
N VAL A 627 12.22 11.12 1.04
CA VAL A 627 13.49 10.77 0.37
C VAL A 627 14.46 11.97 0.37
N GLY A 628 14.29 12.93 1.30
CA GLY A 628 15.16 14.09 1.42
C GLY A 628 14.55 15.15 2.33
N ASP A 629 15.31 15.63 3.33
CA ASP A 629 14.90 16.75 4.18
C ASP A 629 16.06 17.71 4.50
N ALA A 630 15.73 18.86 5.06
CA ALA A 630 16.68 19.96 5.30
C ALA A 630 17.78 19.65 6.34
N SER A 631 17.69 18.55 7.10
CA SER A 631 18.77 18.09 7.99
C SER A 631 19.92 17.41 7.23
N VAL A 632 19.71 17.09 5.95
CA VAL A 632 20.66 16.40 5.08
C VAL A 632 20.98 17.28 3.85
N PRO A 633 22.26 17.41 3.43
CA PRO A 633 22.63 18.15 2.22
C PRO A 633 21.85 17.69 0.98
N SER A 634 21.40 18.61 0.12
CA SER A 634 20.47 18.26 -0.98
C SER A 634 21.05 17.31 -2.03
N ASN A 635 22.38 17.29 -2.20
CA ASN A 635 23.08 16.32 -3.03
C ASN A 635 23.05 14.87 -2.48
N LYS A 636 22.55 14.69 -1.24
CA LYS A 636 22.27 13.45 -0.54
C LYS A 636 20.77 13.18 -0.39
N TRP A 637 19.94 13.85 -1.20
CA TRP A 637 18.52 13.53 -1.31
C TRP A 637 18.30 12.48 -2.41
N GLY A 638 17.47 11.49 -2.11
CA GLY A 638 17.02 10.46 -3.05
C GLY A 638 16.00 10.99 -4.04
N THR A 639 15.69 10.18 -5.05
CA THR A 639 14.64 10.45 -6.05
C THR A 639 13.49 9.46 -5.88
N MET A 640 12.29 9.83 -6.33
CA MET A 640 11.16 8.91 -6.45
C MET A 640 10.82 8.67 -7.91
N ASN A 641 10.71 7.40 -8.31
CA ASN A 641 10.00 6.98 -9.51
C ASN A 641 8.76 6.21 -9.08
N MET A 642 7.57 6.65 -9.48
CA MET A 642 6.29 6.03 -9.18
C MET A 642 5.55 5.66 -10.48
N GLN A 643 5.06 4.42 -10.61
CA GLN A 643 4.14 4.02 -11.68
C GLN A 643 2.90 3.31 -11.09
N GLY A 644 1.73 3.93 -11.17
CA GLY A 644 0.49 3.34 -10.66
C GLY A 644 -0.43 4.38 -10.03
N ALA A 645 -0.89 4.15 -8.80
CA ALA A 645 -1.85 5.03 -8.13
C ALA A 645 -1.53 5.20 -6.63
N LEU A 646 -1.73 6.42 -6.13
CA LEU A 646 -1.64 6.78 -4.72
C LEU A 646 -2.95 7.47 -4.33
N VAL A 647 -3.58 6.97 -3.27
CA VAL A 647 -4.84 7.51 -2.73
C VAL A 647 -4.68 7.73 -1.23
N ALA A 648 -4.77 8.99 -0.82
CA ALA A 648 -4.91 9.41 0.57
C ALA A 648 -6.38 9.84 0.77
N PHE A 649 -7.23 8.89 1.12
CA PHE A 649 -8.69 9.01 1.06
C PHE A 649 -9.26 9.96 2.14
N GLY A 650 -8.57 10.14 3.26
CA GLY A 650 -8.97 11.04 4.35
C GLY A 650 -10.06 10.54 5.29
N GLY A 651 -10.55 9.32 5.11
CA GLY A 651 -11.58 8.69 5.93
C GLY A 651 -11.89 7.26 5.49
N ASP A 652 -13.00 6.72 5.99
CA ASP A 652 -13.48 5.38 5.60
C ASP A 652 -14.11 5.42 4.19
N PRO A 653 -13.56 4.69 3.20
CA PRO A 653 -14.04 4.65 1.82
C PRO A 653 -15.35 3.87 1.59
N ALA A 654 -16.00 3.35 2.64
CA ALA A 654 -17.43 3.06 2.60
C ALA A 654 -18.28 4.34 2.44
N ASN A 655 -17.70 5.52 2.69
CA ASN A 655 -18.33 6.83 2.56
C ASN A 655 -17.75 7.61 1.36
N PRO A 656 -18.46 8.63 0.85
CA PRO A 656 -17.88 9.63 -0.05
C PRO A 656 -16.57 10.21 0.47
N VAL A 657 -15.70 10.64 -0.46
CA VAL A 657 -14.47 11.38 -0.12
C VAL A 657 -14.81 12.56 0.78
N PRO A 658 -14.19 12.72 1.97
CA PRO A 658 -14.46 13.82 2.87
C PRO A 658 -14.24 15.18 2.21
N GLY A 659 -15.12 16.14 2.53
CA GLY A 659 -14.95 17.53 2.10
C GLY A 659 -13.74 18.16 2.80
N TYR A 660 -12.93 18.90 2.03
CA TYR A 660 -11.80 19.65 2.57
C TYR A 660 -12.26 20.79 3.48
N THR A 661 -11.74 20.86 4.70
CA THR A 661 -12.10 21.84 5.74
C THR A 661 -10.94 22.77 6.11
N GLY A 662 -9.85 22.76 5.33
CA GLY A 662 -8.62 23.51 5.61
C GLY A 662 -7.45 22.60 5.95
N SER A 663 -6.34 23.19 6.41
CA SER A 663 -5.06 22.49 6.65
C SER A 663 -5.10 21.44 7.76
N GLY A 664 -6.19 21.33 8.53
CA GLY A 664 -6.44 20.22 9.46
C GLY A 664 -7.00 18.95 8.81
N SER A 665 -7.36 18.98 7.51
CA SER A 665 -7.97 17.84 6.81
C SER A 665 -7.03 16.63 6.76
N ALA A 666 -7.56 15.44 7.02
CA ALA A 666 -6.89 14.17 6.77
C ALA A 666 -6.84 13.85 5.27
N GLY A 667 -6.07 12.82 4.88
CA GLY A 667 -5.97 12.41 3.48
C GLY A 667 -4.95 13.24 2.70
N LYS A 668 -3.91 13.73 3.36
CA LYS A 668 -2.83 14.50 2.71
C LYS A 668 -1.84 13.57 1.99
N PHE A 669 -1.22 14.10 0.94
CA PHE A 669 -0.02 13.50 0.36
C PHE A 669 1.16 14.47 0.50
N THR A 670 2.22 14.02 1.18
CA THR A 670 3.46 14.78 1.37
C THR A 670 4.62 14.03 0.74
N PHE A 671 5.42 14.72 -0.08
CA PHE A 671 6.69 14.25 -0.62
C PHE A 671 7.79 15.24 -0.29
N SER A 672 8.95 14.74 0.14
CA SER A 672 10.18 15.53 0.25
C SER A 672 11.32 14.74 -0.39
N GLY A 673 12.11 15.35 -1.27
CA GLY A 673 13.12 14.63 -2.03
C GLY A 673 13.74 15.41 -3.18
N LYS A 674 14.75 14.84 -3.83
CA LYS A 674 15.48 15.52 -4.92
C LYS A 674 14.59 15.82 -6.11
N SER A 675 13.95 14.79 -6.65
CA SER A 675 13.01 14.87 -7.77
C SER A 675 12.02 13.71 -7.72
N ALA A 676 10.88 13.87 -8.39
CA ALA A 676 9.82 12.88 -8.48
C ALA A 676 9.38 12.68 -9.93
N ARG A 677 9.37 11.44 -10.40
CA ARG A 677 8.72 11.01 -11.64
C ARG A 677 7.48 10.22 -11.26
N ILE A 678 6.30 10.66 -11.67
CA ILE A 678 5.04 9.99 -11.40
C ILE A 678 4.39 9.62 -12.74
N GLN A 679 3.97 8.37 -12.89
CA GLN A 679 3.22 7.87 -14.03
C GLN A 679 1.92 7.23 -13.53
N PHE A 680 0.78 7.60 -14.11
CA PHE A 680 -0.44 6.84 -13.87
C PHE A 680 -0.38 5.49 -14.60
N ASP A 681 -0.75 4.41 -13.92
CA ASP A 681 -0.99 3.12 -14.56
C ASP A 681 -2.14 2.38 -13.85
N PRO A 682 -3.37 2.43 -14.41
CA PRO A 682 -4.58 1.89 -13.77
C PRO A 682 -4.55 0.37 -13.62
N SER A 683 -3.65 -0.34 -14.31
CA SER A 683 -3.47 -1.79 -14.16
C SER A 683 -3.36 -2.18 -12.68
N PHE A 684 -2.62 -1.39 -11.91
CA PHE A 684 -2.26 -1.75 -10.54
C PHE A 684 -3.43 -1.71 -9.57
N LEU A 685 -4.46 -0.89 -9.84
CA LEU A 685 -5.65 -0.84 -9.01
C LEU A 685 -6.37 -2.19 -8.95
N MET A 686 -6.34 -2.99 -10.03
CA MET A 686 -6.88 -4.35 -10.06
C MET A 686 -6.08 -5.32 -9.17
N GLY A 687 -4.79 -5.06 -8.95
CA GLY A 687 -3.88 -5.92 -8.18
C GLY A 687 -4.05 -5.84 -6.66
N LEU A 688 -4.86 -4.92 -6.15
CA LEU A 688 -5.10 -4.72 -4.71
C LEU A 688 -6.39 -5.40 -4.19
N TYR A 689 -7.32 -5.72 -5.08
CA TYR A 689 -8.65 -6.22 -4.70
C TYR A 689 -8.72 -7.75 -4.48
N GLU A 690 -9.31 -8.16 -3.36
CA GLU A 690 -9.78 -9.52 -3.07
C GLU A 690 -11.07 -9.83 -3.83
N ASN A 691 -11.98 -8.87 -3.84
CA ASN A 691 -13.26 -8.93 -4.52
C ASN A 691 -13.39 -7.67 -5.37
N LEU A 692 -13.96 -7.79 -6.57
CA LEU A 692 -14.29 -6.58 -7.34
C LEU A 692 -15.28 -5.76 -6.51
N PRO A 693 -15.02 -4.47 -6.24
CA PRO A 693 -15.76 -3.75 -5.23
C PRO A 693 -17.24 -3.68 -5.59
N GLN A 694 -18.10 -3.80 -4.59
CA GLN A 694 -19.53 -3.55 -4.71
C GLN A 694 -19.78 -2.10 -4.29
N PRO A 695 -20.40 -1.22 -5.10
CA PRO A 695 -20.94 -1.40 -6.44
C PRO A 695 -20.03 -0.78 -7.52
N LEU A 696 -19.11 -1.56 -8.07
CA LEU A 696 -18.89 -1.44 -9.51
C LEU A 696 -20.23 -1.68 -10.18
N SER A 697 -20.61 -0.84 -11.12
CA SER A 697 -21.67 -1.18 -12.04
C SER A 697 -21.19 -2.33 -12.92
N MET A 698 -21.33 -3.57 -12.43
CA MET A 698 -21.60 -4.73 -13.27
C MET A 698 -22.95 -4.49 -13.94
N GLN A 699 -22.97 -3.54 -14.87
CA GLN A 699 -24.02 -3.45 -15.85
C GLN A 699 -23.82 -4.67 -16.73
N ILE A 700 -24.55 -5.74 -16.42
CA ILE A 700 -24.86 -6.79 -17.38
C ILE A 700 -25.66 -6.08 -18.47
N VAL A 701 -24.94 -5.54 -19.47
CA VAL A 701 -25.50 -4.64 -20.49
C VAL A 701 -26.59 -5.36 -21.28
N SER A 702 -26.44 -6.68 -21.40
CA SER A 702 -27.45 -7.59 -21.89
C SER A 702 -27.18 -9.00 -21.34
N TRP A 703 -28.26 -9.74 -21.06
CA TRP A 703 -28.22 -11.19 -20.97
C TRP A 703 -28.92 -11.72 -22.22
N HIS A 704 -28.21 -12.50 -23.03
CA HIS A 704 -28.72 -13.03 -24.28
C HIS A 704 -28.99 -14.53 -24.15
N GLU A 705 -30.25 -14.92 -24.29
CA GLU A 705 -30.62 -16.30 -24.59
C GLU A 705 -30.39 -16.55 -26.09
N ARG A 706 -29.80 -17.70 -26.43
CA ARG A 706 -29.70 -18.26 -27.78
C ARG A 706 -29.81 -19.78 -27.70
#